data_AF-M5CEU7-F1
#
_entry.id   AF-M5CEU7-F1
#
_cell.length_a   1.000
_cell.length_b   1.000
_cell.length_c   1.000
_cell.angle_alpha   90.00
_cell.angle_beta   90.00
_cell.angle_gamma   90.00
#
_symmetry.space_group_name_H-M   'P 1'
#
loop_
_entity.id
_entity.type
_entity.pdbx_description
1 polymer ?
#
loop_
_entity_poly.entity_id
_entity_poly.type
_entity_poly.pdbx_seq_one_letter_code
_entity_poly.pdbx_strand_id
1 'polypeptide(L)'
;MAAKPKSPKHDLIIVDGLSVHTTLGASHWPRPGVEQKLQPLVLSITVPLSLAQSGTADNLDESVSYGSICKVAEACASQKDKFSSVESLSSGIADACFGAFKTIQEVQSVIEKQRALLHAKGAGVKSVRLRQGTESQTYFVRDLELSTIIGLHPWERVEKQLVRLNLEWSIGSNTPLPVTGFDFRSLVARVSDFTVASEYQTVESLAAAIAQVMLQAGQHIDEVTVRVGKPSALMMANTAAVQITRTLSDFGLSAPPLYNALDYTPPKGQHAVILALGSNMGDRFVNIEKGLQALERAGIKVIDTSYLYETKAMYHEDQASFVNGVCAISTSLNPTELIALLKRVETEVGRTATFRNGPRVVDLDILFYDDLSVNISEGEFPLQIPHPRIQEREFVLRPLADIIPAYTHPTKQKSIQTLLSSLPSSEYPMHRVMPLNPTAHSSASAETQHPYWTWGTKTYLMATLNTTPDSFSDGGDHVHTPETLLTSPALRYVRESLKHGADILDIGGYSTRPGATSVSPEAEIARVVPTIRAIREAGIKIPISVDTFRGEVARAALTAGANWINDVRAGRGEYASSAFSQSESIFDVAHEFGCPIVLMHSRELANQDKSYSSGTLEGVREELGQQVTAALRSGVRRWNIIADPGYGFSKSISGNIELVRNLRRLVQPGTSRALGGLPILAGTSRKSYLGSILARSKDGQDAAPVPAKEREWATAAAVTACIQAGADVVRVHNVEAMRDVIAVADKIWRSGSGDDE
;
A
#
# COMPACT_ATOMS: atom_id res chain seq x y z
N MET A 1 -21.70 -29.24 -33.57
CA MET A 1 -22.14 -27.82 -33.48
C MET A 1 -23.52 -27.80 -32.87
N ALA A 2 -23.63 -27.50 -31.59
CA ALA A 2 -24.94 -27.31 -30.95
C ALA A 2 -25.55 -26.01 -31.48
N ALA A 3 -26.73 -26.09 -32.08
CA ALA A 3 -27.46 -24.92 -32.55
C ALA A 3 -27.78 -24.03 -31.34
N LYS A 4 -27.37 -22.74 -31.39
CA LYS A 4 -27.84 -21.73 -30.43
C LYS A 4 -29.37 -21.76 -30.42
N PRO A 5 -30.03 -21.74 -29.24
CA PRO A 5 -31.48 -21.64 -29.18
C PRO A 5 -31.92 -20.37 -29.92
N LYS A 6 -32.84 -20.51 -30.88
CA LYS A 6 -33.44 -19.35 -31.55
C LYS A 6 -34.14 -18.51 -30.48
N SER A 7 -33.83 -17.22 -30.43
CA SER A 7 -34.57 -16.26 -29.62
C SER A 7 -36.07 -16.40 -29.90
N PRO A 8 -36.94 -16.35 -28.87
CA PRO A 8 -38.38 -16.41 -29.09
C PRO A 8 -38.79 -15.34 -30.12
N LYS A 9 -39.59 -15.73 -31.10
CA LYS A 9 -40.16 -14.79 -32.07
C LYS A 9 -41.19 -13.95 -31.31
N HIS A 10 -40.87 -12.69 -31.07
CA HIS A 10 -41.81 -11.73 -30.51
C HIS A 10 -42.31 -10.83 -31.64
N ASP A 11 -43.62 -10.70 -31.77
CA ASP A 11 -44.21 -9.61 -32.52
C ASP A 11 -43.99 -8.31 -31.72
N LEU A 12 -43.79 -7.19 -32.43
CA LEU A 12 -43.40 -5.91 -31.83
C LEU A 12 -44.40 -4.82 -32.21
N ILE A 13 -44.91 -4.10 -31.21
CA ILE A 13 -45.57 -2.82 -31.40
C ILE A 13 -44.52 -1.73 -31.23
N ILE A 14 -44.31 -0.91 -32.26
CA ILE A 14 -43.23 0.09 -32.30
C ILE A 14 -43.82 1.48 -32.47
N VAL A 15 -43.43 2.39 -31.58
CA VAL A 15 -43.58 3.83 -31.70
C VAL A 15 -42.18 4.40 -31.84
N ASP A 16 -41.84 4.96 -32.99
CA ASP A 16 -40.50 5.51 -33.22
C ASP A 16 -40.55 7.04 -33.37
N GLY A 17 -39.70 7.74 -32.62
CA GLY A 17 -39.48 9.17 -32.81
C GLY A 17 -40.59 10.09 -32.26
N LEU A 18 -41.33 9.68 -31.22
CA LEU A 18 -42.35 10.51 -30.58
C LEU A 18 -41.71 11.72 -29.89
N SER A 19 -42.11 12.93 -30.30
CA SER A 19 -41.62 14.16 -29.66
C SER A 19 -42.42 14.45 -28.39
N VAL A 20 -41.74 14.44 -27.25
CA VAL A 20 -42.32 14.77 -25.94
C VAL A 20 -41.62 15.97 -25.32
N HIS A 21 -42.34 16.73 -24.51
CA HIS A 21 -41.84 17.95 -23.87
C HIS A 21 -41.88 17.78 -22.35
N THR A 22 -40.73 17.91 -21.69
CA THR A 22 -40.65 17.75 -20.23
C THR A 22 -39.57 18.63 -19.60
N THR A 23 -39.59 18.73 -18.28
CA THR A 23 -38.57 19.39 -17.45
C THR A 23 -37.74 18.31 -16.75
N LEU A 24 -36.44 18.22 -17.07
CA LEU A 24 -35.52 17.31 -16.38
C LEU A 24 -34.71 18.09 -15.33
N GLY A 25 -35.01 17.84 -14.05
CA GLY A 25 -34.40 18.53 -12.91
C GLY A 25 -32.91 18.22 -12.71
N ALA A 26 -32.07 19.26 -12.76
CA ALA A 26 -30.63 19.24 -12.49
C ALA A 26 -29.70 18.63 -13.56
N SER A 27 -30.07 18.70 -14.84
CA SER A 27 -29.04 18.86 -15.88
C SER A 27 -28.54 20.32 -15.82
N HIS A 28 -27.23 20.55 -15.94
CA HIS A 28 -26.53 21.86 -15.84
C HIS A 28 -26.96 22.92 -16.88
N TRP A 29 -28.25 23.20 -16.99
CA TRP A 29 -28.90 24.27 -17.74
C TRP A 29 -30.35 24.34 -17.22
N PRO A 30 -30.69 25.23 -16.26
CA PRO A 30 -30.34 26.66 -16.27
C PRO A 30 -29.39 27.12 -15.15
N ARG A 31 -28.93 28.38 -15.25
CA ARG A 31 -28.24 29.11 -14.16
C ARG A 31 -29.16 29.21 -12.93
N PRO A 32 -28.63 29.26 -11.70
CA PRO A 32 -29.44 29.62 -10.52
C PRO A 32 -30.26 30.88 -10.81
N GLY A 33 -31.58 30.81 -10.64
CA GLY A 33 -32.51 31.93 -10.93
C GLY A 33 -33.14 31.96 -12.33
N VAL A 34 -32.96 30.95 -13.17
CA VAL A 34 -33.63 30.85 -14.48
C VAL A 34 -34.67 29.73 -14.48
N GLU A 35 -35.89 30.06 -14.91
CA GLU A 35 -37.04 29.14 -14.99
C GLU A 35 -36.73 27.94 -15.91
N GLN A 36 -37.07 26.72 -15.46
CA GLN A 36 -36.90 25.51 -16.26
C GLN A 36 -37.85 25.53 -17.46
N LYS A 37 -37.30 25.64 -18.67
CA LYS A 37 -38.08 25.54 -19.91
C LYS A 37 -38.31 24.08 -20.27
N LEU A 38 -39.48 23.80 -20.83
CA LEU A 38 -39.79 22.50 -21.46
C LEU A 38 -38.74 22.20 -22.54
N GLN A 39 -38.11 21.03 -22.44
CA GLN A 39 -37.12 20.56 -23.40
C GLN A 39 -37.76 19.49 -24.30
N PRO A 40 -37.59 19.58 -25.63
CA PRO A 40 -38.02 18.53 -26.52
C PRO A 40 -37.09 17.31 -26.38
N LEU A 41 -37.68 16.15 -26.14
CA LEU A 41 -37.02 14.85 -26.14
C LEU A 41 -37.63 14.01 -27.26
N VAL A 42 -36.83 13.09 -27.80
CA VAL A 42 -37.29 12.08 -28.76
C VAL A 42 -37.41 10.76 -28.04
N LEU A 43 -38.61 10.20 -28.03
CA LEU A 43 -38.96 8.97 -27.37
C LEU A 43 -39.34 7.90 -28.40
N SER A 44 -38.65 6.76 -28.37
CA SER A 44 -39.10 5.56 -29.07
C SER A 44 -39.49 4.50 -28.05
N ILE A 45 -40.61 3.81 -28.27
CA ILE A 45 -41.13 2.75 -27.41
C ILE A 45 -41.36 1.51 -28.27
N THR A 46 -40.82 0.38 -27.84
CA THR A 46 -41.05 -0.94 -28.42
C THR A 46 -41.66 -1.85 -27.36
N VAL A 47 -42.80 -2.46 -27.68
CA VAL A 47 -43.51 -3.38 -26.81
C VAL A 47 -43.56 -4.75 -27.48
N PRO A 48 -42.82 -5.74 -26.94
CA PRO A 48 -42.99 -7.15 -27.33
C PRO A 48 -44.35 -7.67 -26.85
N LEU A 49 -45.22 -8.04 -27.79
CA LEU A 49 -46.56 -8.58 -27.51
C LEU A 49 -46.96 -9.48 -28.67
N SER A 50 -47.44 -10.70 -28.40
CA SER A 50 -47.92 -11.58 -29.48
C SER A 50 -49.15 -10.98 -30.16
N LEU A 51 -49.12 -10.92 -31.49
CA LEU A 51 -50.19 -10.36 -32.33
C LEU A 51 -50.90 -11.44 -33.16
N ALA A 52 -50.60 -12.72 -32.93
CA ALA A 52 -51.07 -13.82 -33.76
C ALA A 52 -52.60 -13.92 -33.83
N GLN A 53 -53.29 -13.78 -32.70
CA GLN A 53 -54.75 -13.84 -32.63
C GLN A 53 -55.38 -12.57 -33.22
N SER A 54 -54.91 -11.39 -32.82
CA SER A 54 -55.38 -10.10 -33.37
C SER A 54 -55.19 -9.99 -34.89
N GLY A 55 -54.07 -10.51 -35.42
CA GLY A 55 -53.79 -10.51 -36.86
C GLY A 55 -54.65 -11.49 -37.64
N THR A 56 -55.07 -12.60 -37.02
CA THR A 56 -55.97 -13.57 -37.65
C THR A 56 -57.43 -13.11 -37.61
N ALA A 57 -57.84 -12.47 -36.52
CA ALA A 57 -59.21 -12.02 -36.29
C ALA A 57 -59.49 -10.59 -36.80
N ASP A 58 -58.48 -9.90 -37.33
CA ASP A 58 -58.52 -8.50 -37.78
C ASP A 58 -59.19 -7.56 -36.77
N ASN A 59 -58.81 -7.70 -35.49
CA ASN A 59 -59.34 -6.88 -34.40
C ASN A 59 -58.24 -6.50 -33.39
N LEU A 60 -58.54 -5.51 -32.54
CA LEU A 60 -57.61 -4.99 -31.54
C LEU A 60 -57.89 -5.50 -30.12
N ASP A 61 -58.86 -6.40 -29.94
CA ASP A 61 -59.34 -6.80 -28.61
C ASP A 61 -58.26 -7.50 -27.78
N GLU A 62 -57.36 -8.22 -28.45
CA GLU A 62 -56.21 -8.90 -27.84
C GLU A 62 -54.86 -8.19 -28.11
N SER A 63 -54.89 -6.97 -28.66
CA SER A 63 -53.72 -6.15 -28.98
C SER A 63 -53.72 -4.84 -28.17
N VAL A 64 -52.65 -4.05 -28.32
CA VAL A 64 -52.56 -2.69 -27.75
C VAL A 64 -52.38 -1.70 -28.90
N SER A 65 -53.25 -0.69 -28.95
CA SER A 65 -53.12 0.38 -29.94
C SER A 65 -51.87 1.22 -29.68
N TYR A 66 -51.02 1.39 -30.70
CA TYR A 66 -49.86 2.29 -30.65
C TYR A 66 -50.28 3.73 -30.31
N GLY A 67 -51.47 4.18 -30.74
CA GLY A 67 -52.00 5.51 -30.41
C GLY A 67 -52.32 5.65 -28.92
N SER A 68 -52.76 4.58 -28.25
CA SER A 68 -52.96 4.58 -26.80
C SER A 68 -51.62 4.60 -26.06
N ILE A 69 -50.59 3.89 -26.56
CA ILE A 69 -49.23 3.95 -26.01
C ILE A 69 -48.68 5.38 -26.10
N CYS A 70 -48.83 6.05 -27.25
CA CYS A 70 -48.41 7.46 -27.41
C CYS A 70 -49.09 8.37 -26.39
N LYS A 71 -50.42 8.26 -26.22
CA LYS A 71 -51.16 9.09 -25.24
C LYS A 71 -50.68 8.87 -23.80
N VAL A 72 -50.40 7.63 -23.42
CA VAL A 72 -49.88 7.30 -22.08
C VAL A 72 -48.48 7.89 -21.89
N ALA A 73 -47.62 7.76 -22.89
CA ALA A 73 -46.26 8.29 -22.85
C ALA A 73 -46.23 9.83 -22.81
N GLU A 74 -47.03 10.51 -23.64
CA GLU A 74 -47.17 11.97 -23.64
C GLU A 74 -47.72 12.48 -22.31
N ALA A 75 -48.78 11.85 -21.80
CA ALA A 75 -49.36 12.21 -20.52
C ALA A 75 -48.36 12.04 -19.38
N CYS A 76 -47.56 10.95 -19.39
CA CYS A 76 -46.50 10.73 -18.42
C CYS A 76 -45.42 11.82 -18.51
N ALA A 77 -44.88 12.07 -19.70
CA ALA A 77 -43.80 13.04 -19.91
C ALA A 77 -44.22 14.49 -19.58
N SER A 78 -45.50 14.83 -19.75
CA SER A 78 -46.05 16.16 -19.47
C SER A 78 -46.18 16.53 -17.99
N GLN A 79 -45.94 15.57 -17.08
CA GLN A 79 -46.02 15.81 -15.64
C GLN A 79 -44.83 16.66 -15.17
N LYS A 80 -45.10 17.94 -14.87
CA LYS A 80 -44.09 18.89 -14.40
C LYS A 80 -43.39 18.40 -13.13
N ASP A 81 -42.08 18.63 -13.08
CA ASP A 81 -41.20 18.40 -11.92
C ASP A 81 -41.17 16.95 -11.38
N LYS A 82 -41.75 15.99 -12.11
CA LYS A 82 -41.78 14.58 -11.68
C LYS A 82 -40.47 13.85 -11.92
N PHE A 83 -39.75 14.22 -12.98
CA PHE A 83 -38.56 13.49 -13.43
C PHE A 83 -37.33 14.38 -13.35
N SER A 84 -36.31 13.93 -12.63
CA SER A 84 -35.02 14.62 -12.55
C SER A 84 -34.09 14.26 -13.72
N SER A 85 -34.29 13.08 -14.33
CA SER A 85 -33.34 12.55 -15.31
C SER A 85 -34.02 11.75 -16.43
N VAL A 86 -33.31 11.49 -17.53
CA VAL A 86 -33.83 10.67 -18.65
C VAL A 86 -34.09 9.23 -18.23
N GLU A 87 -33.30 8.72 -17.28
CA GLU A 87 -33.44 7.42 -16.64
C GLU A 87 -34.76 7.36 -15.85
N SER A 88 -35.02 8.36 -14.99
CA SER A 88 -36.26 8.43 -14.22
C SER A 88 -37.51 8.54 -15.10
N LEU A 89 -37.41 9.29 -16.21
CA LEU A 89 -38.48 9.40 -17.21
C LEU A 89 -38.72 8.07 -17.92
N SER A 90 -37.65 7.36 -18.30
CA SER A 90 -37.71 6.04 -18.92
C SER A 90 -38.43 5.04 -18.02
N SER A 91 -38.01 4.95 -16.74
CA SER A 91 -38.68 4.11 -15.75
C SER A 91 -40.16 4.52 -15.60
N GLY A 92 -40.46 5.82 -15.50
CA GLY A 92 -41.82 6.33 -15.38
C GLY A 92 -42.73 6.03 -16.57
N ILE A 93 -42.21 6.04 -17.80
CA ILE A 93 -42.96 5.66 -19.01
C ILE A 93 -43.29 4.17 -18.99
N ALA A 94 -42.33 3.32 -18.62
CA ALA A 94 -42.59 1.89 -18.48
C ALA A 94 -43.68 1.61 -17.43
N ASP A 95 -43.62 2.26 -16.26
CA ASP A 95 -44.64 2.14 -15.21
C ASP A 95 -46.03 2.59 -15.68
N ALA A 96 -46.09 3.70 -16.43
CA ALA A 96 -47.33 4.19 -17.00
C ALA A 96 -47.93 3.20 -18.01
N CYS A 97 -47.10 2.60 -18.87
CA CYS A 97 -47.51 1.55 -19.80
C CYS A 97 -48.01 0.30 -19.08
N PHE A 98 -47.32 -0.16 -18.02
CA PHE A 98 -47.75 -1.33 -17.25
C PHE A 98 -49.06 -1.11 -16.50
N GLY A 99 -49.27 0.12 -15.99
CA GLY A 99 -50.51 0.53 -15.34
C GLY A 99 -51.69 0.62 -16.31
N ALA A 100 -51.46 1.15 -17.51
CA ALA A 100 -52.49 1.30 -18.53
C ALA A 100 -52.86 -0.01 -19.23
N PHE A 101 -51.90 -0.91 -19.45
CA PHE A 101 -52.10 -2.13 -20.25
C PHE A 101 -51.62 -3.37 -19.50
N LYS A 102 -52.54 -4.18 -18.96
CA LYS A 102 -52.19 -5.38 -18.17
C LYS A 102 -51.47 -6.47 -18.96
N THR A 103 -51.66 -6.52 -20.28
CA THR A 103 -51.07 -7.52 -21.17
C THR A 103 -49.57 -7.31 -21.40
N ILE A 104 -49.09 -6.06 -21.32
CA ILE A 104 -47.68 -5.70 -21.55
C ILE A 104 -46.81 -6.27 -20.42
N GLN A 105 -45.86 -7.15 -20.76
CA GLN A 105 -44.89 -7.70 -19.81
C GLN A 105 -43.52 -7.04 -19.89
N GLU A 106 -43.22 -6.39 -21.01
CA GLU A 106 -41.93 -5.74 -21.29
C GLU A 106 -42.15 -4.43 -22.03
N VAL A 107 -41.39 -3.40 -21.64
CA VAL A 107 -41.31 -2.13 -22.36
C VAL A 107 -39.84 -1.84 -22.64
N GLN A 108 -39.51 -1.69 -23.91
CA GLN A 108 -38.23 -1.17 -24.36
C GLN A 108 -38.42 0.30 -24.72
N SER A 109 -37.56 1.19 -24.23
CA SER A 109 -37.65 2.61 -24.56
C SER A 109 -36.28 3.20 -24.88
N VAL A 110 -36.28 4.20 -25.76
CA VAL A 110 -35.12 5.02 -26.09
C VAL A 110 -35.50 6.47 -25.88
N ILE A 111 -34.83 7.15 -24.96
CA ILE A 111 -35.04 8.57 -24.70
C ILE A 111 -33.78 9.32 -25.11
N GLU A 112 -33.91 10.17 -26.13
CA GLU A 112 -32.81 10.94 -26.69
C GLU A 112 -33.04 12.44 -26.51
N LYS A 113 -32.04 13.12 -25.95
CA LYS A 113 -31.96 14.58 -25.94
C LYS A 113 -31.11 15.02 -27.12
N GLN A 114 -31.75 15.60 -28.12
CA GLN A 114 -31.08 16.09 -29.32
C GLN A 114 -30.25 17.34 -29.01
N ARG A 115 -29.03 17.41 -29.58
CA ARG A 115 -28.08 18.54 -29.44
C ARG A 115 -27.81 18.95 -27.98
N ALA A 116 -27.85 17.97 -27.06
CA ALA A 116 -27.63 18.20 -25.63
C ALA A 116 -26.17 18.50 -25.28
N LEU A 117 -25.24 18.01 -26.10
CA LEU A 117 -23.81 18.04 -25.86
C LEU A 117 -23.12 18.70 -27.04
N LEU A 118 -22.00 19.38 -26.77
CA LEU A 118 -21.22 20.02 -27.81
C LEU A 118 -20.70 18.97 -28.80
N HIS A 119 -20.84 19.25 -30.09
CA HIS A 119 -20.41 18.38 -31.20
C HIS A 119 -21.09 17.01 -31.32
N ALA A 120 -22.08 16.68 -30.49
CA ALA A 120 -22.86 15.45 -30.61
C ALA A 120 -24.26 15.72 -31.18
N LYS A 121 -24.77 14.79 -31.99
CA LYS A 121 -26.14 14.85 -32.52
C LYS A 121 -27.18 14.64 -31.43
N GLY A 122 -26.93 13.73 -30.50
CA GLY A 122 -27.82 13.42 -29.39
C GLY A 122 -27.16 12.52 -28.35
N ALA A 123 -27.74 12.48 -27.16
CA ALA A 123 -27.36 11.56 -26.10
C ALA A 123 -28.59 11.14 -25.31
N GLY A 124 -28.54 9.97 -24.68
CA GLY A 124 -29.72 9.39 -24.07
C GLY A 124 -29.50 8.05 -23.43
N VAL A 125 -30.63 7.42 -23.09
CA VAL A 125 -30.68 6.09 -22.47
C VAL A 125 -31.58 5.18 -23.30
N LYS A 126 -31.15 3.93 -23.47
CA LYS A 126 -31.98 2.80 -23.90
C LYS A 126 -32.30 2.00 -22.64
N SER A 127 -33.55 1.71 -22.39
CA SER A 127 -33.98 0.88 -21.25
C SER A 127 -34.80 -0.29 -21.73
N VAL A 128 -34.59 -1.45 -21.09
CA VAL A 128 -35.47 -2.61 -21.17
C VAL A 128 -35.98 -2.87 -19.77
N ARG A 129 -37.30 -2.76 -19.57
CA ARG A 129 -37.92 -3.00 -18.27
C ARG A 129 -38.98 -4.08 -18.37
N LEU A 130 -38.90 -5.04 -17.45
CA LEU A 130 -39.90 -6.09 -17.27
C LEU A 130 -40.90 -5.67 -16.19
N ARG A 131 -42.17 -6.08 -16.33
CA ARG A 131 -43.21 -5.84 -15.33
C ARG A 131 -42.84 -6.38 -13.94
N GLN A 132 -42.04 -7.45 -13.89
CA GLN A 132 -41.58 -8.08 -12.65
C GLN A 132 -40.49 -7.28 -11.92
N GLY A 133 -40.05 -6.14 -12.46
CA GLY A 133 -39.17 -5.18 -11.79
C GLY A 133 -37.72 -5.15 -12.31
N THR A 134 -37.29 -6.14 -13.09
CA THR A 134 -35.95 -6.14 -13.71
C THR A 134 -35.85 -5.01 -14.74
N GLU A 135 -34.83 -4.15 -14.59
CA GLU A 135 -34.52 -3.07 -15.53
C GLU A 135 -33.05 -3.17 -15.95
N SER A 136 -32.78 -3.02 -17.25
CA SER A 136 -31.43 -2.83 -17.78
C SER A 136 -31.38 -1.55 -18.58
N GLN A 137 -30.29 -0.80 -18.41
CA GLN A 137 -30.10 0.49 -19.08
C GLN A 137 -28.76 0.51 -19.80
N THR A 138 -28.77 1.07 -21.01
CA THR A 138 -27.60 1.34 -21.83
C THR A 138 -27.62 2.80 -22.24
N TYR A 139 -26.57 3.51 -21.88
CA TYR A 139 -26.40 4.92 -22.16
C TYR A 139 -25.72 5.09 -23.51
N PHE A 140 -25.96 6.20 -24.19
CA PHE A 140 -25.35 6.44 -25.49
C PHE A 140 -25.09 7.91 -25.81
N VAL A 141 -24.13 8.14 -26.70
CA VAL A 141 -23.86 9.39 -27.40
C VAL A 141 -23.78 9.09 -28.90
N ARG A 142 -24.60 9.79 -29.69
CA ARG A 142 -24.66 9.63 -31.15
C ARG A 142 -23.89 10.71 -31.86
N ASP A 143 -23.13 10.27 -32.87
CA ASP A 143 -22.44 11.11 -33.85
C ASP A 143 -21.71 12.30 -33.19
N LEU A 144 -20.82 12.01 -32.24
CA LEU A 144 -19.89 12.99 -31.67
C LEU A 144 -18.76 13.24 -32.68
N GLU A 145 -18.78 14.41 -33.30
CA GLU A 145 -17.90 14.77 -34.42
C GLU A 145 -16.72 15.64 -33.95
N LEU A 146 -15.51 15.10 -34.07
CA LEU A 146 -14.29 15.72 -33.57
C LEU A 146 -13.19 15.69 -34.63
N SER A 147 -12.22 16.59 -34.56
CA SER A 147 -11.09 16.60 -35.49
C SER A 147 -9.78 16.22 -34.80
N THR A 148 -9.07 15.24 -35.35
CA THR A 148 -7.82 14.70 -34.80
C THR A 148 -6.85 14.23 -35.89
N ILE A 149 -5.58 14.04 -35.56
CA ILE A 149 -4.60 13.50 -36.52
C ILE A 149 -4.77 11.97 -36.57
N ILE A 150 -5.14 11.42 -37.75
CA ILE A 150 -5.35 9.98 -37.91
C ILE A 150 -5.05 9.43 -39.31
N GLY A 151 -4.14 8.48 -39.39
CA GLY A 151 -3.80 7.80 -40.64
C GLY A 151 -2.44 7.12 -40.61
N LEU A 152 -2.28 6.14 -41.51
CA LEU A 152 -1.07 5.33 -41.66
C LEU A 152 -0.02 6.05 -42.51
N HIS A 153 -0.49 6.82 -43.50
CA HIS A 153 0.40 7.46 -44.45
C HIS A 153 0.80 8.88 -44.01
N PRO A 154 2.03 9.33 -44.30
CA PRO A 154 2.49 10.66 -43.89
C PRO A 154 1.56 11.82 -44.31
N TRP A 155 0.94 11.75 -45.50
CA TRP A 155 0.03 12.80 -45.98
C TRP A 155 -1.28 12.88 -45.20
N GLU A 156 -1.75 11.77 -44.60
CA GLU A 156 -2.92 11.78 -43.72
C GLU A 156 -2.62 12.43 -42.36
N ARG A 157 -1.35 12.70 -42.06
CA ARG A 157 -0.92 13.17 -40.74
C ARG A 157 -0.55 14.65 -40.70
N VAL A 158 -0.76 15.37 -41.80
CA VAL A 158 -0.49 16.81 -41.92
C VAL A 158 -1.66 17.64 -41.38
N GLU A 159 -2.89 17.22 -41.67
CA GLU A 159 -4.10 17.94 -41.28
C GLU A 159 -4.98 17.10 -40.36
N LYS A 160 -5.68 17.77 -39.43
CA LYS A 160 -6.67 17.10 -38.59
C LYS A 160 -7.85 16.68 -39.45
N GLN A 161 -8.25 15.43 -39.30
CA GLN A 161 -9.35 14.83 -40.03
C GLN A 161 -10.55 14.63 -39.10
N LEU A 162 -11.75 14.70 -39.67
CA LEU A 162 -12.99 14.45 -38.95
C LEU A 162 -13.10 12.97 -38.58
N VAL A 163 -13.30 12.70 -37.29
CA VAL A 163 -13.72 11.40 -36.76
C VAL A 163 -15.11 11.54 -36.16
N ARG A 164 -15.96 10.54 -36.41
CA ARG A 164 -17.33 10.47 -35.88
C ARG A 164 -17.41 9.33 -34.88
N LEU A 165 -17.64 9.66 -33.62
CA LEU A 165 -17.73 8.72 -32.52
C LEU A 165 -19.18 8.38 -32.21
N ASN A 166 -19.49 7.09 -32.08
CA ASN A 166 -20.73 6.61 -31.47
C ASN A 166 -20.35 5.79 -30.25
N LEU A 167 -20.85 6.19 -29.09
CA LEU A 167 -20.46 5.65 -27.79
C LEU A 167 -21.68 5.03 -27.13
N GLU A 168 -21.56 3.81 -26.60
CA GLU A 168 -22.59 3.17 -25.78
C GLU A 168 -21.94 2.54 -24.54
N TRP A 169 -22.61 2.54 -23.39
CA TRP A 169 -22.08 1.92 -22.18
C TRP A 169 -23.16 1.48 -21.19
N SER A 170 -22.78 0.58 -20.29
CA SER A 170 -23.59 0.12 -19.15
C SER A 170 -22.91 0.47 -17.82
N ILE A 171 -23.71 0.55 -16.76
CA ILE A 171 -23.27 0.86 -15.39
C ILE A 171 -23.54 -0.37 -14.53
N GLY A 172 -22.65 -0.67 -13.58
CA GLY A 172 -22.78 -1.84 -12.73
C GLY A 172 -24.03 -1.86 -11.87
N SER A 173 -24.65 -3.03 -11.79
CA SER A 173 -25.98 -3.28 -11.19
C SER A 173 -26.11 -2.93 -9.71
N ASN A 174 -25.01 -2.72 -8.99
CA ASN A 174 -24.98 -2.35 -7.57
C ASN A 174 -24.59 -0.89 -7.30
N THR A 175 -24.42 -0.07 -8.35
CA THR A 175 -23.99 1.33 -8.17
C THR A 175 -25.20 2.26 -8.11
N PRO A 176 -25.46 2.95 -6.99
CA PRO A 176 -26.52 3.95 -6.93
C PRO A 176 -26.12 5.17 -7.79
N LEU A 177 -26.95 5.50 -8.78
CA LEU A 177 -26.82 6.74 -9.53
C LEU A 177 -27.26 7.94 -8.66
N PRO A 178 -26.65 9.12 -8.84
CA PRO A 178 -27.15 10.35 -8.24
C PRO A 178 -28.60 10.61 -8.66
N VAL A 179 -29.37 11.31 -7.83
CA VAL A 179 -30.75 11.73 -8.14
C VAL A 179 -30.82 12.54 -9.45
N THR A 180 -29.71 13.20 -9.82
CA THR A 180 -29.56 14.00 -11.04
C THR A 180 -29.32 13.17 -12.31
N GLY A 181 -29.17 11.85 -12.20
CA GLY A 181 -28.84 10.95 -13.31
C GLY A 181 -27.35 10.90 -13.65
N PHE A 182 -27.02 10.26 -14.78
CA PHE A 182 -25.65 10.10 -15.26
C PHE A 182 -25.04 11.41 -15.78
N ASP A 183 -23.76 11.67 -15.48
CA ASP A 183 -23.05 12.87 -15.94
C ASP A 183 -22.42 12.68 -17.33
N PHE A 184 -23.28 12.78 -18.35
CA PHE A 184 -22.88 12.78 -19.76
C PHE A 184 -21.84 13.86 -20.08
N ARG A 185 -21.93 15.04 -19.46
CA ARG A 185 -21.12 16.21 -19.84
C ARG A 185 -19.66 15.98 -19.49
N SER A 186 -19.39 15.52 -18.27
CA SER A 186 -18.01 15.26 -17.82
C SER A 186 -17.38 14.12 -18.61
N LEU A 187 -18.13 13.05 -18.92
CA LEU A 187 -17.63 11.95 -19.73
C LEU A 187 -17.28 12.42 -21.16
N VAL A 188 -18.20 13.14 -21.80
CA VAL A 188 -18.05 13.59 -23.20
C VAL A 188 -16.96 14.65 -23.33
N ALA A 189 -16.83 15.55 -22.36
CA ALA A 189 -15.71 16.49 -22.32
C ALA A 189 -14.36 15.75 -22.28
N ARG A 190 -14.21 14.76 -21.38
CA ARG A 190 -13.00 13.96 -21.26
C ARG A 190 -12.66 13.20 -22.55
N VAL A 191 -13.65 12.56 -23.18
CA VAL A 191 -13.46 11.86 -24.46
C VAL A 191 -13.10 12.84 -25.58
N SER A 192 -13.72 14.01 -25.60
CA SER A 192 -13.45 15.04 -26.61
C SER A 192 -12.04 15.58 -26.50
N ASP A 193 -11.62 15.99 -25.30
CA ASP A 193 -10.29 16.52 -25.03
C ASP A 193 -9.20 15.49 -25.39
N PHE A 194 -9.40 14.23 -24.99
CA PHE A 194 -8.51 13.14 -25.35
C PHE A 194 -8.41 12.94 -26.86
N THR A 195 -9.55 12.88 -27.55
CA THR A 195 -9.59 12.60 -28.99
C THR A 195 -8.92 13.72 -29.77
N VAL A 196 -9.22 14.99 -29.46
CA VAL A 196 -8.68 16.17 -30.15
C VAL A 196 -7.16 16.30 -29.99
N ALA A 197 -6.61 15.83 -28.86
CA ALA A 197 -5.19 15.82 -28.56
C ALA A 197 -4.44 14.57 -29.07
N SER A 198 -5.15 13.55 -29.55
CA SER A 198 -4.53 12.29 -29.98
C SER A 198 -3.96 12.34 -31.40
N GLU A 199 -3.04 11.42 -31.72
CA GLU A 199 -2.41 11.32 -33.05
C GLU A 199 -2.23 9.85 -33.50
N TYR A 200 -3.27 9.03 -33.37
CA TYR A 200 -3.17 7.60 -33.67
C TYR A 200 -2.96 7.32 -35.17
N GLN A 201 -2.39 6.16 -35.50
CA GLN A 201 -2.26 5.73 -36.89
C GLN A 201 -3.55 5.05 -37.40
N THR A 202 -4.23 4.32 -36.53
CA THR A 202 -5.38 3.48 -36.87
C THR A 202 -6.62 3.86 -36.06
N VAL A 203 -7.81 3.63 -36.64
CA VAL A 203 -9.08 3.86 -35.94
C VAL A 203 -9.32 2.82 -34.85
N GLU A 204 -8.73 1.63 -34.98
CA GLU A 204 -8.71 0.55 -34.00
C GLU A 204 -8.01 1.00 -32.71
N SER A 205 -6.81 1.58 -32.83
CA SER A 205 -6.05 2.06 -31.67
C SER A 205 -6.74 3.25 -31.02
N LEU A 206 -7.33 4.17 -31.82
CA LEU A 206 -8.13 5.26 -31.28
C LEU A 206 -9.37 4.75 -30.54
N ALA A 207 -10.09 3.76 -31.10
CA ALA A 207 -11.25 3.16 -30.47
C ALA A 207 -10.90 2.49 -29.13
N ALA A 208 -9.80 1.73 -29.10
CA ALA A 208 -9.30 1.08 -27.89
C ALA A 208 -8.94 2.10 -26.80
N ALA A 209 -8.26 3.18 -27.18
CA ALA A 209 -7.87 4.21 -26.23
C ALA A 209 -9.08 5.02 -25.70
N ILE A 210 -10.07 5.34 -26.55
CA ILE A 210 -11.31 5.98 -26.11
C ILE A 210 -12.08 5.06 -25.15
N ALA A 211 -12.18 3.76 -25.46
CA ALA A 211 -12.84 2.79 -24.59
C ALA A 211 -12.17 2.75 -23.20
N GLN A 212 -10.83 2.75 -23.17
CA GLN A 212 -10.08 2.83 -21.92
C GLN A 212 -10.35 4.13 -21.15
N VAL A 213 -10.36 5.29 -21.82
CA VAL A 213 -10.67 6.59 -21.21
C VAL A 213 -12.07 6.62 -20.59
N MET A 214 -13.06 6.01 -21.26
CA MET A 214 -14.43 5.93 -20.76
C MET A 214 -14.54 5.02 -19.54
N LEU A 215 -13.98 3.80 -19.58
CA LEU A 215 -13.97 2.87 -18.45
C LEU A 215 -13.25 3.47 -17.23
N GLN A 216 -12.27 4.35 -17.44
CA GLN A 216 -11.52 5.04 -16.38
C GLN A 216 -12.08 6.43 -16.01
N ALA A 217 -13.31 6.76 -16.44
CA ALA A 217 -13.91 8.06 -16.17
C ALA A 217 -14.32 8.27 -14.70
N GLY A 218 -14.33 7.23 -13.87
CA GLY A 218 -14.73 7.30 -12.46
C GLY A 218 -16.25 7.38 -12.25
N GLN A 219 -17.04 6.87 -13.22
CA GLN A 219 -18.51 6.86 -13.17
C GLN A 219 -19.09 5.43 -13.18
N HIS A 220 -18.33 4.43 -12.72
CA HIS A 220 -18.77 3.03 -12.59
C HIS A 220 -19.27 2.39 -13.91
N ILE A 221 -18.54 2.64 -15.00
CA ILE A 221 -18.83 2.04 -16.31
C ILE A 221 -18.24 0.64 -16.36
N ASP A 222 -19.08 -0.38 -16.55
CA ASP A 222 -18.66 -1.79 -16.55
C ASP A 222 -18.19 -2.24 -17.94
N GLU A 223 -18.94 -1.84 -18.96
CA GLU A 223 -18.69 -2.18 -20.35
C GLU A 223 -18.96 -0.96 -21.23
N VAL A 224 -18.08 -0.75 -22.21
CA VAL A 224 -18.21 0.31 -23.20
C VAL A 224 -18.11 -0.25 -24.60
N THR A 225 -18.98 0.22 -25.49
CA THR A 225 -18.89 0.03 -26.93
C THR A 225 -18.52 1.36 -27.58
N VAL A 226 -17.40 1.38 -28.29
CA VAL A 226 -16.88 2.56 -29.00
C VAL A 226 -16.83 2.25 -30.48
N ARG A 227 -17.52 3.07 -31.28
CA ARG A 227 -17.42 3.06 -32.74
C ARG A 227 -16.75 4.34 -33.21
N VAL A 228 -15.62 4.20 -33.90
CA VAL A 228 -14.87 5.30 -34.51
C VAL A 228 -15.05 5.21 -36.02
N GLY A 229 -15.73 6.20 -36.60
CA GLY A 229 -15.86 6.38 -38.04
C GLY A 229 -14.93 7.46 -38.56
N LYS A 230 -14.42 7.27 -39.78
CA LYS A 230 -13.68 8.25 -40.57
C LYS A 230 -14.50 8.53 -41.85
N PRO A 231 -15.41 9.52 -41.84
CA PRO A 231 -16.35 9.76 -42.93
C PRO A 231 -15.66 9.98 -44.29
N SER A 232 -14.54 10.69 -44.30
CA SER A 232 -13.80 11.03 -45.52
C SER A 232 -12.76 9.99 -45.95
N ALA A 233 -12.74 8.80 -45.35
CA ALA A 233 -11.73 7.78 -45.64
C ALA A 233 -11.86 7.15 -47.05
N LEU A 234 -13.09 6.99 -47.55
CA LEU A 234 -13.37 6.27 -48.79
C LEU A 234 -14.37 7.07 -49.62
N MET A 235 -14.00 7.39 -50.88
CA MET A 235 -14.81 8.28 -51.75
C MET A 235 -16.25 7.80 -51.97
N MET A 236 -16.47 6.48 -52.04
CA MET A 236 -17.76 5.88 -52.39
C MET A 236 -18.53 5.32 -51.17
N ALA A 237 -18.08 5.62 -49.95
CA ALA A 237 -18.75 5.17 -48.73
C ALA A 237 -19.03 6.35 -47.79
N ASN A 238 -20.18 6.33 -47.11
CA ASN A 238 -20.54 7.37 -46.13
C ASN A 238 -19.56 7.44 -44.95
N THR A 239 -18.99 6.31 -44.54
CA THR A 239 -17.92 6.21 -43.53
C THR A 239 -17.27 4.84 -43.58
N ALA A 240 -15.95 4.79 -43.42
CA ALA A 240 -15.27 3.59 -42.90
C ALA A 240 -15.28 3.66 -41.37
N ALA A 241 -15.50 2.56 -40.66
CA ALA A 241 -15.56 2.59 -39.20
C ALA A 241 -15.14 1.27 -38.55
N VAL A 242 -14.59 1.37 -37.35
CA VAL A 242 -14.32 0.23 -36.46
C VAL A 242 -15.19 0.38 -35.21
N GLN A 243 -15.73 -0.73 -34.73
CA GLN A 243 -16.44 -0.80 -33.46
C GLN A 243 -15.83 -1.87 -32.58
N ILE A 244 -15.62 -1.55 -31.32
CA ILE A 244 -15.15 -2.48 -30.29
C ILE A 244 -16.05 -2.38 -29.06
N THR A 245 -16.12 -3.48 -28.31
CA THR A 245 -16.73 -3.55 -26.98
C THR A 245 -15.66 -4.00 -26.01
N ARG A 246 -15.49 -3.30 -24.89
CA ARG A 246 -14.44 -3.55 -23.90
C ARG A 246 -14.95 -3.39 -22.49
N THR A 247 -14.35 -4.18 -21.61
CA THR A 247 -14.37 -4.08 -20.16
C THR A 247 -12.97 -3.68 -19.67
N LEU A 248 -12.81 -3.33 -18.39
CA LEU A 248 -11.48 -3.06 -17.82
C LEU A 248 -10.52 -4.26 -17.94
N SER A 249 -11.03 -5.50 -17.85
CA SER A 249 -10.21 -6.71 -17.98
C SER A 249 -9.55 -6.87 -19.35
N ASP A 250 -10.16 -6.37 -20.42
CA ASP A 250 -9.62 -6.49 -21.78
C ASP A 250 -8.32 -5.70 -21.99
N PHE A 251 -8.01 -4.76 -21.10
CA PHE A 251 -6.77 -3.97 -21.14
C PHE A 251 -5.66 -4.54 -20.24
N GLY A 252 -5.91 -5.67 -19.57
CA GLY A 252 -5.04 -6.12 -18.47
C GLY A 252 -5.01 -5.13 -17.30
N LEU A 253 -5.93 -4.17 -17.28
CA LEU A 253 -6.11 -3.15 -16.27
C LEU A 253 -7.19 -3.58 -15.30
N SER A 254 -6.93 -4.64 -14.52
CA SER A 254 -7.35 -4.53 -13.13
C SER A 254 -6.23 -3.75 -12.46
N ALA A 255 -6.45 -2.52 -12.01
CA ALA A 255 -5.67 -2.13 -10.84
C ALA A 255 -6.01 -3.22 -9.83
N PRO A 256 -5.05 -4.09 -9.41
CA PRO A 256 -5.35 -4.99 -8.32
C PRO A 256 -5.86 -4.08 -7.20
N PRO A 257 -7.04 -4.35 -6.64
CA PRO A 257 -7.58 -3.55 -5.56
C PRO A 257 -6.46 -3.28 -4.54
N LEU A 258 -6.42 -2.10 -3.95
CA LEU A 258 -5.33 -1.70 -3.06
C LEU A 258 -5.01 -2.78 -2.00
N TYR A 259 -6.03 -3.50 -1.56
CA TYR A 259 -5.94 -4.65 -0.66
C TYR A 259 -5.11 -5.84 -1.21
N ASN A 260 -5.20 -6.16 -2.51
CA ASN A 260 -4.35 -7.16 -3.17
C ASN A 260 -2.90 -6.71 -3.18
N ALA A 261 -2.65 -5.43 -3.51
CA ALA A 261 -1.31 -4.87 -3.44
C ALA A 261 -0.77 -4.85 -2.02
N LEU A 262 -1.63 -4.93 -0.99
CA LEU A 262 -1.28 -5.00 0.42
C LEU A 262 -1.14 -6.42 0.99
N ASP A 263 -1.44 -7.48 0.21
CA ASP A 263 -1.58 -8.86 0.71
C ASP A 263 -2.45 -8.93 1.97
N TYR A 264 -3.53 -8.15 1.94
CA TYR A 264 -4.47 -7.98 3.05
C TYR A 264 -5.88 -7.97 2.49
N THR A 265 -6.80 -8.68 3.13
CA THR A 265 -8.23 -8.62 2.79
C THR A 265 -8.97 -7.93 3.91
N PRO A 266 -9.49 -6.70 3.70
CA PRO A 266 -10.31 -6.00 4.68
C PRO A 266 -11.50 -6.87 5.11
N PRO A 267 -11.85 -6.87 6.41
CA PRO A 267 -13.10 -7.44 6.88
C PRO A 267 -14.30 -6.84 6.11
N LYS A 268 -15.40 -7.58 6.03
CA LYS A 268 -16.61 -7.11 5.35
C LYS A 268 -17.06 -5.76 5.92
N GLY A 269 -17.21 -4.76 5.06
CA GLY A 269 -17.59 -3.40 5.45
C GLY A 269 -16.42 -2.53 5.92
N GLN A 270 -15.17 -2.98 5.75
CA GLN A 270 -13.98 -2.16 5.93
C GLN A 270 -13.28 -1.89 4.61
N HIS A 271 -12.51 -0.81 4.60
CA HIS A 271 -11.82 -0.22 3.46
C HIS A 271 -10.31 -0.23 3.70
N ALA A 272 -9.53 -0.45 2.65
CA ALA A 272 -8.09 -0.29 2.68
C ALA A 272 -7.72 1.14 2.30
N VAL A 273 -6.91 1.82 3.12
CA VAL A 273 -6.51 3.21 2.89
C VAL A 273 -5.00 3.35 3.11
N ILE A 274 -4.34 4.17 2.29
CA ILE A 274 -2.94 4.54 2.50
C ILE A 274 -2.90 6.00 2.98
N LEU A 275 -2.21 6.23 4.10
CA LEU A 275 -1.98 7.56 4.65
C LEU A 275 -0.51 7.94 4.51
N ALA A 276 -0.24 9.22 4.21
CA ALA A 276 1.07 9.83 4.44
C ALA A 276 1.22 10.25 5.90
N LEU A 277 2.44 10.11 6.41
CA LEU A 277 2.86 10.50 7.75
C LEU A 277 3.96 11.55 7.62
N GLY A 278 3.85 12.67 8.33
CA GLY A 278 4.89 13.71 8.35
C GLY A 278 5.01 14.40 9.70
N SER A 279 6.23 14.72 10.12
CA SER A 279 6.50 15.54 11.30
C SER A 279 7.81 16.32 11.18
N ASN A 280 7.83 17.59 11.60
CA ASN A 280 9.05 18.42 11.63
C ASN A 280 9.22 19.27 12.90
N MET A 281 8.37 19.08 13.92
CA MET A 281 8.46 19.81 15.19
C MET A 281 8.64 18.87 16.37
N GLY A 282 9.37 19.34 17.38
CA GLY A 282 9.60 18.59 18.62
C GLY A 282 10.18 17.21 18.33
N ASP A 283 9.61 16.19 18.97
CA ASP A 283 9.99 14.81 18.71
C ASP A 283 9.22 14.18 17.56
N ARG A 284 9.85 14.12 16.39
CA ARG A 284 9.19 13.69 15.16
C ARG A 284 8.75 12.22 15.19
N PHE A 285 9.49 11.35 15.88
CA PHE A 285 9.17 9.92 15.96
C PHE A 285 8.01 9.67 16.93
N VAL A 286 8.04 10.31 18.11
CA VAL A 286 6.96 10.20 19.10
C VAL A 286 5.67 10.81 18.56
N ASN A 287 5.73 11.91 17.82
CA ASN A 287 4.54 12.52 17.24
C ASN A 287 3.86 11.61 16.21
N ILE A 288 4.64 10.97 15.34
CA ILE A 288 4.13 9.98 14.38
C ILE A 288 3.51 8.79 15.13
N GLU A 289 4.20 8.25 16.14
CA GLU A 289 3.69 7.10 16.90
C GLU A 289 2.40 7.45 17.67
N LYS A 290 2.33 8.61 18.33
CA LYS A 290 1.11 9.08 19.00
C LYS A 290 -0.06 9.24 18.03
N GLY A 291 0.22 9.71 16.80
CA GLY A 291 -0.77 9.78 15.73
C GLY A 291 -1.33 8.40 15.40
N LEU A 292 -0.47 7.41 15.20
CA LEU A 292 -0.90 6.03 14.92
C LEU A 292 -1.66 5.39 16.09
N GLN A 293 -1.20 5.57 17.32
CA GLN A 293 -1.90 5.09 18.52
C GLN A 293 -3.26 5.75 18.72
N ALA A 294 -3.42 7.02 18.36
CA ALA A 294 -4.72 7.69 18.39
C ALA A 294 -5.68 7.11 17.33
N LEU A 295 -5.19 6.74 16.15
CA LEU A 295 -5.99 6.01 15.15
C LEU A 295 -6.40 4.63 15.68
N GLU A 296 -5.48 3.88 16.28
CA GLU A 296 -5.74 2.56 16.85
C GLU A 296 -6.78 2.62 17.99
N ARG A 297 -6.69 3.61 18.88
CA ARG A 297 -7.71 3.88 19.92
C ARG A 297 -9.07 4.25 19.34
N ALA A 298 -9.11 4.85 18.15
CA ALA A 298 -10.34 5.16 17.42
C ALA A 298 -10.91 3.96 16.65
N GLY A 299 -10.31 2.76 16.77
CA GLY A 299 -10.77 1.54 16.12
C GLY A 299 -10.24 1.33 14.70
N ILE A 300 -9.27 2.14 14.25
CA ILE A 300 -8.58 1.94 12.98
C ILE A 300 -7.47 0.92 13.16
N LYS A 301 -7.39 -0.09 12.28
CA LYS A 301 -6.29 -1.05 12.30
C LYS A 301 -5.16 -0.58 11.38
N VAL A 302 -3.95 -0.41 11.90
CA VAL A 302 -2.75 -0.26 11.07
C VAL A 302 -2.35 -1.64 10.52
N ILE A 303 -2.24 -1.76 9.20
CA ILE A 303 -1.95 -3.01 8.49
C ILE A 303 -0.44 -3.17 8.26
N ASP A 304 0.20 -2.11 7.78
CA ASP A 304 1.61 -2.09 7.38
C ASP A 304 2.12 -0.65 7.44
N THR A 305 3.43 -0.47 7.54
CA THR A 305 4.10 0.84 7.53
C THR A 305 5.31 0.78 6.61
N SER A 306 5.71 1.92 6.06
CA SER A 306 6.97 2.04 5.32
C SER A 306 8.16 2.14 6.29
N TYR A 307 9.37 2.35 5.77
CA TYR A 307 10.42 2.94 6.59
C TYR A 307 10.11 4.42 6.87
N LEU A 308 10.78 4.99 7.87
CA LEU A 308 10.82 6.44 8.06
C LEU A 308 12.02 7.01 7.31
N TYR A 309 11.81 8.16 6.70
CA TYR A 309 12.82 8.88 5.93
C TYR A 309 12.98 10.29 6.44
N GLU A 310 14.23 10.70 6.64
CA GLU A 310 14.56 12.10 6.90
C GLU A 310 14.79 12.84 5.58
N THR A 311 14.17 14.02 5.45
CA THR A 311 14.25 14.88 4.27
C THR A 311 14.39 16.34 4.68
N LYS A 312 15.13 17.16 3.91
CA LYS A 312 15.06 18.63 4.07
C LYS A 312 13.64 19.13 3.75
N ALA A 313 13.28 20.28 4.32
CA ALA A 313 12.01 20.92 4.04
C ALA A 313 11.91 21.34 2.56
N MET A 314 10.85 20.89 1.86
CA MET A 314 10.70 21.10 0.40
C MET A 314 10.33 22.53 0.00
N TYR A 315 9.72 23.32 0.91
CA TYR A 315 9.13 24.62 0.57
C TYR A 315 9.72 25.82 1.32
N HIS A 316 10.44 25.58 2.42
CA HIS A 316 11.03 26.62 3.28
C HIS A 316 12.36 26.12 3.84
N GLU A 317 13.47 26.65 3.37
CA GLU A 317 14.83 26.19 3.74
C GLU A 317 15.19 26.47 5.20
N ASP A 318 14.50 27.40 5.87
CA ASP A 318 14.71 27.78 7.27
C ASP A 318 14.02 26.84 8.29
N GLN A 319 13.46 25.70 7.86
CA GLN A 319 12.76 24.75 8.74
C GLN A 319 13.60 23.50 9.05
N ALA A 320 13.36 22.92 10.23
CA ALA A 320 13.93 21.62 10.60
C ALA A 320 13.55 20.52 9.59
N SER A 321 14.43 19.52 9.43
CA SER A 321 14.18 18.37 8.56
C SER A 321 12.89 17.64 8.95
N PHE A 322 12.17 17.14 7.95
CA PHE A 322 10.97 16.32 8.13
C PHE A 322 11.35 14.85 8.29
N VAL A 323 10.62 14.14 9.16
CA VAL A 323 10.51 12.70 9.11
C VAL A 323 9.22 12.35 8.38
N ASN A 324 9.32 11.57 7.31
CA ASN A 324 8.20 11.16 6.47
C ASN A 324 8.08 9.64 6.42
N GLY A 325 6.85 9.15 6.28
CA GLY A 325 6.53 7.76 6.03
C GLY A 325 5.14 7.61 5.44
N VAL A 326 4.70 6.38 5.24
CA VAL A 326 3.31 6.05 4.93
C VAL A 326 2.85 4.86 5.78
N CYS A 327 1.56 4.78 6.05
CA CYS A 327 0.95 3.60 6.62
C CYS A 327 -0.26 3.14 5.81
N ALA A 328 -0.46 1.83 5.78
CA ALA A 328 -1.69 1.21 5.31
C ALA A 328 -2.61 0.96 6.50
N ILE A 329 -3.89 1.29 6.37
CA ILE A 329 -4.89 1.10 7.42
C ILE A 329 -6.14 0.39 6.90
N SER A 330 -6.86 -0.25 7.81
CA SER A 330 -8.21 -0.80 7.61
C SER A 330 -9.20 -0.02 8.47
N THR A 331 -10.28 0.47 7.87
CA THR A 331 -11.29 1.29 8.56
C THR A 331 -12.68 1.06 8.00
N SER A 332 -13.73 1.18 8.83
CA SER A 332 -15.13 1.20 8.37
C SER A 332 -15.67 2.60 8.06
N LEU A 333 -14.87 3.64 8.32
CA LEU A 333 -15.26 5.04 8.10
C LEU A 333 -15.19 5.40 6.63
N ASN A 334 -16.16 6.16 6.12
CA ASN A 334 -16.10 6.69 4.76
C ASN A 334 -15.05 7.82 4.63
N PRO A 335 -14.68 8.27 3.41
CA PRO A 335 -13.63 9.28 3.22
C PRO A 335 -13.83 10.58 4.02
N THR A 336 -15.06 11.08 4.12
CA THR A 336 -15.38 12.33 4.84
C THR A 336 -15.27 12.16 6.36
N GLU A 337 -15.71 11.02 6.88
CA GLU A 337 -15.55 10.68 8.30
C GLU A 337 -14.08 10.47 8.67
N LEU A 338 -13.32 9.82 7.78
CA LEU A 338 -11.91 9.54 7.99
C LEU A 338 -11.10 10.84 8.03
N ILE A 339 -11.27 11.76 7.08
CA ILE A 339 -10.51 13.03 7.10
C ILE A 339 -10.82 13.85 8.35
N ALA A 340 -12.08 13.85 8.82
CA ALA A 340 -12.45 14.53 10.06
C ALA A 340 -11.76 13.87 11.28
N LEU A 341 -11.65 12.55 11.32
CA LEU A 341 -10.89 11.84 12.36
C LEU A 341 -9.39 12.18 12.30
N LEU A 342 -8.77 12.17 11.12
CA LEU A 342 -7.36 12.54 10.96
C LEU A 342 -7.08 13.94 11.51
N LYS A 343 -7.96 14.91 11.23
CA LYS A 343 -7.80 16.28 11.74
C LYS A 343 -7.98 16.39 13.26
N ARG A 344 -8.86 15.57 13.86
CA ARG A 344 -8.95 15.45 15.33
C ARG A 344 -7.68 14.86 15.93
N VAL A 345 -7.14 13.80 15.33
CA VAL A 345 -5.90 13.15 15.77
C VAL A 345 -4.72 14.13 15.71
N GLU A 346 -4.57 14.88 14.62
CA GLU A 346 -3.55 15.92 14.52
C GLU A 346 -3.66 16.96 15.65
N THR A 347 -4.90 17.34 16.00
CA THR A 347 -5.18 18.29 17.10
C THR A 347 -4.81 17.70 18.46
N GLU A 348 -5.15 16.42 18.72
CA GLU A 348 -4.80 15.73 19.96
C GLU A 348 -3.29 15.61 20.18
N VAL A 349 -2.52 15.33 19.12
CA VAL A 349 -1.06 15.19 19.21
C VAL A 349 -0.37 16.54 19.44
N GLY A 350 -1.00 17.65 19.04
CA GLY A 350 -0.51 19.00 19.36
C GLY A 350 -0.60 20.03 18.24
N ARG A 351 -1.49 19.88 17.25
CA ARG A 351 -1.67 20.90 16.20
C ARG A 351 -2.13 22.23 16.79
N THR A 352 -1.22 23.21 16.79
CA THR A 352 -1.58 24.64 16.80
C THR A 352 -1.67 25.10 15.34
N ALA A 353 -2.76 25.76 14.95
CA ALA A 353 -2.93 26.22 13.58
C ALA A 353 -1.87 27.29 13.23
N THR A 354 -1.01 27.00 12.25
CA THR A 354 -0.03 27.93 11.66
C THR A 354 -0.40 28.26 10.21
N PHE A 355 0.47 28.99 9.48
CA PHE A 355 0.26 29.33 8.07
C PHE A 355 0.36 28.10 7.13
N ARG A 356 -0.10 28.22 5.88
CA ARG A 356 -0.06 27.14 4.88
C ARG A 356 1.39 26.68 4.64
N ASN A 357 1.67 25.39 4.81
CA ASN A 357 3.02 24.77 4.81
C ASN A 357 3.92 25.17 6.00
N GLY A 358 3.35 25.66 7.10
CA GLY A 358 4.08 25.92 8.34
C GLY A 358 4.47 24.65 9.10
N PRO A 359 5.27 24.79 10.18
CA PRO A 359 5.71 23.68 11.04
C PRO A 359 4.53 22.89 11.62
N ARG A 360 4.61 21.55 11.60
CA ARG A 360 3.57 20.62 12.09
C ARG A 360 4.15 19.60 13.07
N VAL A 361 3.45 19.43 14.18
CA VAL A 361 3.71 18.35 15.15
C VAL A 361 3.47 16.99 14.50
N VAL A 362 2.34 16.80 13.80
CA VAL A 362 2.09 15.64 12.94
C VAL A 362 1.15 16.03 11.79
N ASP A 363 1.32 15.41 10.62
CA ASP A 363 0.50 15.59 9.43
C ASP A 363 0.07 14.24 8.87
N LEU A 364 -1.24 14.04 8.67
CA LEU A 364 -1.84 12.80 8.19
C LEU A 364 -2.71 13.09 6.96
N ASP A 365 -2.27 12.65 5.79
CA ASP A 365 -2.97 12.86 4.51
C ASP A 365 -3.41 11.54 3.88
N ILE A 366 -4.64 11.48 3.37
CA ILE A 366 -5.14 10.31 2.61
C ILE A 366 -4.52 10.32 1.22
N LEU A 367 -3.76 9.28 0.87
CA LEU A 367 -3.14 9.11 -0.44
C LEU A 367 -3.99 8.29 -1.39
N PHE A 368 -4.44 7.12 -0.94
CA PHE A 368 -5.29 6.19 -1.69
C PHE A 368 -6.39 5.65 -0.77
N TYR A 369 -7.55 5.34 -1.34
CA TYR A 369 -8.68 4.76 -0.63
C TYR A 369 -9.34 3.75 -1.57
N ASP A 370 -9.21 2.45 -1.27
CA ASP A 370 -9.61 1.35 -2.15
C ASP A 370 -9.22 1.59 -3.62
N ASP A 371 -10.20 1.71 -4.50
CA ASP A 371 -10.12 2.07 -5.91
C ASP A 371 -10.80 3.43 -6.20
N LEU A 372 -11.12 4.20 -5.16
CA LEU A 372 -11.84 5.47 -5.29
C LEU A 372 -11.01 6.53 -6.03
N SER A 373 -11.68 7.22 -6.94
CA SER A 373 -11.20 8.44 -7.59
C SER A 373 -12.24 9.54 -7.43
N VAL A 374 -12.18 10.28 -6.32
CA VAL A 374 -13.19 11.28 -5.94
C VAL A 374 -12.57 12.65 -5.69
N ASN A 375 -13.36 13.69 -5.96
CA ASN A 375 -13.03 15.07 -5.61
C ASN A 375 -14.21 15.67 -4.84
N ILE A 376 -14.07 15.69 -3.52
CA ILE A 376 -15.05 16.22 -2.57
C ILE A 376 -14.67 17.67 -2.30
N SER A 377 -15.38 18.59 -2.96
CA SER A 377 -15.14 20.03 -2.83
C SER A 377 -16.10 20.72 -1.85
N GLU A 378 -17.22 20.08 -1.51
CA GLU A 378 -18.22 20.56 -0.57
C GLU A 378 -18.05 19.86 0.80
N GLY A 379 -17.90 20.64 1.88
CA GLY A 379 -17.72 20.13 3.25
C GLY A 379 -16.68 20.91 4.06
N GLU A 380 -16.55 20.57 5.35
CA GLU A 380 -15.59 21.21 6.27
C GLU A 380 -14.13 20.95 5.86
N PHE A 381 -13.85 19.76 5.30
CA PHE A 381 -12.53 19.34 4.86
C PHE A 381 -12.57 18.85 3.40
N PRO A 382 -12.26 19.72 2.41
CA PRO A 382 -12.15 19.31 1.02
C PRO A 382 -11.11 18.21 0.83
N LEU A 383 -11.41 17.22 -0.01
CA LEU A 383 -10.62 16.01 -0.16
C LEU A 383 -10.58 15.52 -1.60
N GLN A 384 -9.38 15.26 -2.11
CA GLN A 384 -9.18 14.65 -3.42
C GLN A 384 -8.42 13.33 -3.27
N ILE A 385 -8.99 12.25 -3.80
CA ILE A 385 -8.43 10.89 -3.78
C ILE A 385 -8.34 10.40 -5.23
N PRO A 386 -7.20 9.82 -5.68
CA PRO A 386 -5.91 9.83 -4.99
C PRO A 386 -5.38 11.24 -4.75
N HIS A 387 -4.50 11.40 -3.76
CA HIS A 387 -3.94 12.72 -3.43
C HIS A 387 -3.25 13.34 -4.68
N PRO A 388 -3.56 14.59 -5.05
CA PRO A 388 -3.21 15.15 -6.36
C PRO A 388 -1.71 15.32 -6.62
N ARG A 389 -0.90 15.33 -5.55
CA ARG A 389 0.54 15.62 -5.59
C ARG A 389 1.45 14.42 -5.32
N ILE A 390 0.93 13.19 -5.36
CA ILE A 390 1.72 11.98 -5.13
C ILE A 390 2.92 11.95 -6.10
N GLN A 391 2.68 12.18 -7.40
CA GLN A 391 3.70 12.11 -8.45
C GLN A 391 4.81 13.17 -8.35
N GLU A 392 4.64 14.21 -7.53
CA GLU A 392 5.59 15.32 -7.40
C GLU A 392 6.55 15.13 -6.22
N ARG A 393 6.26 14.19 -5.32
CA ARG A 393 6.87 14.14 -3.99
C ARG A 393 7.64 12.84 -3.78
N GLU A 394 8.96 12.93 -3.85
CA GLU A 394 9.84 11.79 -3.55
C GLU A 394 9.58 11.24 -2.13
N PHE A 395 9.38 12.14 -1.16
CA PHE A 395 9.09 11.78 0.23
C PHE A 395 7.73 11.11 0.44
N VAL A 396 6.90 11.00 -0.60
CA VAL A 396 5.67 10.20 -0.62
C VAL A 396 5.90 8.92 -1.43
N LEU A 397 6.45 9.03 -2.63
CA LEU A 397 6.65 7.89 -3.54
C LEU A 397 7.66 6.86 -2.99
N ARG A 398 8.73 7.29 -2.33
CA ARG A 398 9.75 6.40 -1.78
C ARG A 398 9.19 5.56 -0.62
N PRO A 399 8.51 6.12 0.39
CA PRO A 399 7.75 5.34 1.37
C PRO A 399 6.66 4.45 0.75
N LEU A 400 5.92 4.92 -0.26
CA LEU A 400 4.92 4.09 -0.95
C LEU A 400 5.56 2.86 -1.61
N ALA A 401 6.77 3.00 -2.17
CA ALA A 401 7.50 1.91 -2.79
C ALA A 401 7.97 0.84 -1.78
N ASP A 402 8.06 1.17 -0.49
CA ASP A 402 8.35 0.17 0.54
C ASP A 402 7.18 -0.82 0.75
N ILE A 403 5.94 -0.36 0.56
CA ILE A 403 4.72 -1.14 0.83
C ILE A 403 4.12 -1.72 -0.46
N ILE A 404 3.98 -0.88 -1.49
CA ILE A 404 3.21 -1.18 -2.71
C ILE A 404 3.96 -0.74 -4.00
N PRO A 405 5.22 -1.19 -4.23
CA PRO A 405 6.04 -0.72 -5.35
C PRO A 405 5.42 -1.00 -6.73
N ALA A 406 4.72 -2.13 -6.86
CA ALA A 406 4.09 -2.55 -8.11
C ALA A 406 2.67 -1.98 -8.31
N TYR A 407 2.09 -1.31 -7.31
CA TYR A 407 0.73 -0.78 -7.42
C TYR A 407 0.64 0.32 -8.48
N THR A 408 -0.32 0.20 -9.38
CA THR A 408 -0.51 1.15 -10.48
C THR A 408 -1.37 2.32 -10.00
N HIS A 409 -0.82 3.52 -10.10
CA HIS A 409 -1.54 4.74 -9.72
C HIS A 409 -2.82 4.90 -10.58
N PRO A 410 -4.03 5.05 -9.98
CA PRO A 410 -5.30 5.04 -10.72
C PRO A 410 -5.43 6.09 -11.82
N THR A 411 -4.93 7.31 -11.61
CA THR A 411 -5.00 8.38 -12.63
C THR A 411 -3.77 8.51 -13.52
N LYS A 412 -2.58 8.08 -13.06
CA LYS A 412 -1.31 8.24 -13.80
C LYS A 412 -0.91 6.99 -14.60
N GLN A 413 -1.53 5.84 -14.33
CA GLN A 413 -1.31 4.57 -15.06
C GLN A 413 0.16 4.14 -15.10
N LYS A 414 0.91 4.45 -14.04
CA LYS A 414 2.30 4.03 -13.82
C LYS A 414 2.38 3.39 -12.45
N SER A 415 3.22 2.36 -12.29
CA SER A 415 3.47 1.80 -10.96
C SER A 415 4.13 2.83 -10.05
N ILE A 416 3.94 2.72 -8.74
CA ILE A 416 4.63 3.56 -7.75
C ILE A 416 6.14 3.56 -8.00
N GLN A 417 6.73 2.40 -8.27
CA GLN A 417 8.15 2.29 -8.60
C GLN A 417 8.51 3.06 -9.88
N THR A 418 7.68 3.00 -10.92
CA THR A 418 7.92 3.73 -12.17
C THR A 418 7.82 5.24 -11.96
N LEU A 419 6.85 5.69 -11.15
CA LEU A 419 6.70 7.09 -10.78
C LEU A 419 7.92 7.58 -9.99
N LEU A 420 8.37 6.81 -9.00
CA LEU A 420 9.57 7.11 -8.22
C LEU A 420 10.81 7.22 -9.12
N SER A 421 11.03 6.26 -10.01
CA SER A 421 12.16 6.28 -10.94
C SER A 421 12.07 7.39 -12.00
N SER A 422 10.90 8.00 -12.20
CA SER A 422 10.70 9.10 -13.15
C SER A 422 10.93 10.49 -12.54
N LEU A 423 11.12 10.58 -11.22
CA LEU A 423 11.46 11.84 -10.57
C LEU A 423 12.90 12.26 -10.93
N PRO A 424 13.17 13.57 -11.04
CA PRO A 424 14.54 14.05 -11.16
C PRO A 424 15.34 13.65 -9.91
N SER A 425 16.64 13.44 -10.09
CA SER A 425 17.52 13.15 -8.95
C SER A 425 17.52 14.34 -7.99
N SER A 426 17.16 14.11 -6.73
CA SER A 426 17.23 15.14 -5.69
C SER A 426 18.69 15.44 -5.34
N GLU A 427 19.05 16.72 -5.22
CA GLU A 427 20.32 17.17 -4.62
C GLU A 427 20.47 16.71 -3.17
N TYR A 428 19.35 16.46 -2.49
CA TYR A 428 19.32 16.02 -1.11
C TYR A 428 18.85 14.57 -1.01
N PRO A 429 19.75 13.62 -0.69
CA PRO A 429 19.38 12.22 -0.54
C PRO A 429 18.42 12.04 0.65
N MET A 430 17.37 11.27 0.45
CA MET A 430 16.52 10.81 1.54
C MET A 430 17.19 9.65 2.26
N HIS A 431 17.37 9.77 3.58
CA HIS A 431 17.96 8.70 4.38
C HIS A 431 16.93 8.00 5.23
N ARG A 432 17.03 6.67 5.32
CA ARG A 432 16.20 5.90 6.24
C ARG A 432 16.67 6.10 7.66
N VAL A 433 15.73 6.36 8.55
CA VAL A 433 16.01 6.64 9.96
C VAL A 433 15.20 5.75 10.87
N MET A 434 15.74 5.42 12.04
CA MET A 434 15.06 4.63 13.06
C MET A 434 15.31 5.22 14.46
N PRO A 435 14.26 5.47 15.27
CA PRO A 435 14.43 5.92 16.65
C PRO A 435 15.13 4.85 17.47
N LEU A 436 16.03 5.26 18.37
CA LEU A 436 16.76 4.32 19.23
C LEU A 436 16.01 4.00 20.51
N ASN A 437 15.12 4.88 20.95
CA ASN A 437 14.39 4.73 22.20
C ASN A 437 12.94 4.33 21.92
N PRO A 438 12.30 3.61 22.86
CA PRO A 438 10.86 3.34 22.82
C PRO A 438 10.05 4.63 22.66
N THR A 439 9.18 4.68 21.65
CA THR A 439 8.41 5.88 21.31
C THR A 439 7.04 5.95 21.99
N ALA A 440 6.46 4.81 22.37
CA ALA A 440 5.07 4.71 22.81
C ALA A 440 4.80 5.24 24.23
N HIS A 441 5.76 5.08 25.15
CA HIS A 441 5.61 5.47 26.56
C HIS A 441 6.42 6.71 26.94
N SER A 442 7.03 7.38 25.96
CA SER A 442 7.86 8.54 26.24
C SER A 442 7.00 9.72 26.69
N SER A 443 7.18 10.14 27.94
CA SER A 443 6.60 11.37 28.51
C SER A 443 7.32 12.64 28.04
N ALA A 444 8.14 12.54 26.99
CA ALA A 444 9.07 13.58 26.54
C ALA A 444 8.42 14.97 26.58
N SER A 445 9.06 15.87 27.32
CA SER A 445 8.89 17.31 27.16
C SER A 445 9.05 17.65 25.69
N ALA A 446 8.12 18.40 25.12
CA ALA A 446 7.95 18.66 23.68
C ALA A 446 9.15 19.32 22.95
N GLU A 447 10.30 19.48 23.60
CA GLU A 447 11.43 20.31 23.17
C GLU A 447 12.65 19.53 22.61
N THR A 448 12.79 18.22 22.83
CA THR A 448 13.98 17.47 22.40
C THR A 448 13.68 16.21 21.58
N GLN A 449 14.33 16.09 20.43
CA GLN A 449 14.29 14.95 19.51
C GLN A 449 15.01 13.73 20.09
N HIS A 450 14.37 12.56 20.09
CA HIS A 450 14.95 11.27 20.44
C HIS A 450 16.15 10.97 19.53
N PRO A 451 17.21 10.32 20.06
CA PRO A 451 18.32 9.87 19.24
C PRO A 451 17.83 8.81 18.24
N TYR A 452 18.42 8.82 17.06
CA TYR A 452 18.06 7.93 15.95
C TYR A 452 19.31 7.50 15.19
N TRP A 453 19.22 6.37 14.49
CA TRP A 453 20.23 5.95 13.52
C TRP A 453 19.79 6.27 12.12
N THR A 454 20.78 6.59 11.28
CA THR A 454 20.62 6.81 9.85
C THR A 454 21.27 5.64 9.13
N TRP A 455 20.45 4.81 8.49
CA TRP A 455 20.91 3.60 7.81
C TRP A 455 21.72 3.92 6.56
N GLY A 456 22.68 3.05 6.22
CA GLY A 456 23.55 3.24 5.05
C GLY A 456 24.77 4.13 5.28
N THR A 457 24.76 5.00 6.29
CA THR A 457 25.84 5.99 6.52
C THR A 457 27.10 5.41 7.13
N LYS A 458 26.96 4.45 8.05
CA LYS A 458 28.05 3.69 8.68
C LYS A 458 27.55 2.31 9.11
N THR A 459 28.46 1.43 9.47
CA THR A 459 28.15 0.18 10.16
C THR A 459 28.17 0.43 11.67
N TYR A 460 27.09 0.05 12.37
CA TYR A 460 26.97 0.20 13.81
C TYR A 460 27.55 -1.00 14.56
N LEU A 461 28.27 -0.72 15.66
CA LEU A 461 28.98 -1.72 16.45
C LEU A 461 28.17 -2.12 17.69
N MET A 462 27.68 -3.37 17.72
CA MET A 462 26.97 -3.95 18.86
C MET A 462 27.90 -4.80 19.73
N ALA A 463 28.10 -4.39 20.99
CA ALA A 463 28.92 -5.10 21.97
C ALA A 463 28.09 -6.11 22.76
N THR A 464 28.49 -7.38 22.78
CA THR A 464 27.77 -8.45 23.47
C THR A 464 28.22 -8.62 24.93
N LEU A 465 27.29 -8.53 25.88
CA LEU A 465 27.49 -8.80 27.29
C LEU A 465 26.58 -9.95 27.74
N ASN A 466 27.14 -11.14 27.94
CA ASN A 466 26.41 -12.25 28.53
C ASN A 466 26.45 -12.15 30.06
N THR A 467 25.31 -12.29 30.71
CA THR A 467 25.16 -12.27 32.17
C THR A 467 24.82 -13.65 32.73
N THR A 468 25.19 -14.73 32.02
CA THR A 468 25.01 -16.11 32.51
C THR A 468 26.17 -16.52 33.42
N PRO A 469 25.96 -17.40 34.41
CA PRO A 469 27.05 -17.91 35.26
C PRO A 469 28.16 -18.59 34.45
N ASP A 470 27.80 -19.33 33.39
CA ASP A 470 28.72 -20.17 32.63
C ASP A 470 29.55 -19.41 31.58
N SER A 471 29.10 -18.24 31.12
CA SER A 471 29.80 -17.50 30.05
C SER A 471 31.10 -16.82 30.51
N PHE A 472 31.33 -16.75 31.82
CA PHE A 472 32.59 -16.31 32.40
C PHE A 472 33.63 -17.44 32.50
N SER A 473 33.22 -18.71 32.39
CA SER A 473 34.16 -19.85 32.31
C SER A 473 34.92 -19.92 30.97
N ASP A 474 34.43 -19.24 29.93
CA ASP A 474 35.14 -18.99 28.67
C ASP A 474 36.18 -17.87 28.79
N GLY A 475 36.56 -17.43 30.00
CA GLY A 475 37.71 -16.57 30.26
C GLY A 475 37.46 -15.16 30.78
N GLY A 476 36.37 -14.93 31.51
CA GLY A 476 36.25 -13.74 32.35
C GLY A 476 36.42 -14.15 33.81
N ASP A 477 37.50 -13.72 34.45
CA ASP A 477 37.52 -13.72 35.92
C ASP A 477 36.35 -12.86 36.42
N HIS A 478 35.79 -13.23 37.58
CA HIS A 478 34.85 -12.48 38.42
C HIS A 478 33.39 -12.97 38.44
N VAL A 479 32.99 -13.49 39.60
CA VAL A 479 31.61 -13.85 40.01
C VAL A 479 30.84 -12.58 40.39
N HIS A 480 29.56 -12.50 40.05
CA HIS A 480 28.69 -11.41 40.49
C HIS A 480 27.92 -11.78 41.77
N THR A 481 28.11 -11.01 42.84
CA THR A 481 27.10 -10.86 43.91
C THR A 481 26.39 -9.50 43.76
N PRO A 482 25.10 -9.39 44.12
CA PRO A 482 24.31 -8.15 44.00
C PRO A 482 24.86 -6.94 44.77
N GLU A 483 25.82 -7.12 45.68
CA GLU A 483 26.20 -6.14 46.69
C GLU A 483 27.24 -5.10 46.23
N THR A 484 27.81 -5.20 45.01
CA THR A 484 28.73 -4.17 44.48
C THR A 484 28.56 -3.91 42.98
N LEU A 485 27.38 -3.42 42.60
CA LEU A 485 27.04 -3.14 41.19
C LEU A 485 27.94 -2.06 40.54
N LEU A 486 28.44 -1.07 41.29
CA LEU A 486 29.29 0.03 40.78
C LEU A 486 30.73 -0.38 40.40
N THR A 487 31.23 -1.48 40.95
CA THR A 487 32.55 -2.08 40.66
C THR A 487 32.45 -3.40 39.90
N SER A 488 31.25 -3.73 39.41
CA SER A 488 31.01 -5.01 38.75
C SER A 488 31.82 -5.14 37.44
N PRO A 489 32.35 -6.33 37.14
CA PRO A 489 32.98 -6.68 35.85
C PRO A 489 32.14 -6.27 34.64
N ALA A 490 30.82 -6.38 34.73
CA ALA A 490 29.87 -5.95 33.72
C ALA A 490 29.98 -4.45 33.42
N LEU A 491 29.98 -3.58 34.44
CA LEU A 491 30.17 -2.14 34.23
C LEU A 491 31.57 -1.81 33.70
N ARG A 492 32.61 -2.56 34.08
CA ARG A 492 33.94 -2.40 33.50
C ARG A 492 33.93 -2.71 32.00
N TYR A 493 33.39 -3.85 31.60
CA TYR A 493 33.23 -4.23 30.19
C TYR A 493 32.42 -3.19 29.41
N VAL A 494 31.34 -2.69 30.00
CA VAL A 494 30.52 -1.62 29.39
C VAL A 494 31.35 -0.35 29.16
N ARG A 495 32.08 0.12 30.18
CA ARG A 495 32.93 1.31 30.06
C ARG A 495 34.05 1.13 29.02
N GLU A 496 34.65 -0.05 28.96
CA GLU A 496 35.65 -0.37 27.94
C GLU A 496 35.02 -0.43 26.54
N SER A 497 33.87 -1.09 26.39
CA SER A 497 33.15 -1.15 25.12
C SER A 497 32.80 0.25 24.61
N LEU A 498 32.36 1.14 25.49
CA LEU A 498 32.11 2.56 25.17
C LEU A 498 33.38 3.28 24.72
N LYS A 499 34.49 3.11 25.46
CA LYS A 499 35.80 3.67 25.11
C LYS A 499 36.26 3.22 23.72
N HIS A 500 35.95 1.97 23.35
CA HIS A 500 36.29 1.38 22.06
C HIS A 500 35.24 1.62 20.97
N GLY A 501 34.21 2.44 21.23
CA GLY A 501 33.28 2.90 20.20
C GLY A 501 32.10 1.99 19.92
N ALA A 502 31.66 1.18 20.89
CA ALA A 502 30.37 0.50 20.78
C ALA A 502 29.23 1.53 20.61
N ASP A 503 28.33 1.27 19.65
CA ASP A 503 27.14 2.08 19.39
C ASP A 503 25.91 1.59 20.18
N ILE A 504 25.90 0.29 20.54
CA ILE A 504 24.85 -0.35 21.33
C ILE A 504 25.43 -1.50 22.16
N LEU A 505 24.86 -1.74 23.34
CA LEU A 505 25.15 -2.90 24.18
C LEU A 505 24.04 -3.95 23.99
N ASP A 506 24.38 -5.23 23.92
CA ASP A 506 23.42 -6.33 23.85
C ASP A 506 23.59 -7.25 25.05
N ILE A 507 22.59 -7.29 25.93
CA ILE A 507 22.66 -7.93 27.24
C ILE A 507 21.81 -9.20 27.22
N GLY A 508 22.46 -10.36 27.42
CA GLY A 508 21.82 -11.68 27.35
C GLY A 508 21.91 -12.46 28.67
N GLY A 509 20.76 -12.85 29.22
CA GLY A 509 20.65 -13.66 30.44
C GLY A 509 20.44 -15.16 30.19
N TYR A 510 20.26 -15.55 28.93
CA TYR A 510 20.00 -16.91 28.49
C TYR A 510 21.10 -17.40 27.54
N SER A 511 21.62 -18.60 27.77
CA SER A 511 22.63 -19.20 26.88
C SER A 511 21.93 -19.97 25.76
N THR A 512 22.06 -19.50 24.53
CA THR A 512 21.53 -20.18 23.33
C THR A 512 22.47 -21.23 22.77
N ARG A 513 23.49 -21.64 23.53
CA ARG A 513 24.49 -22.63 23.10
C ARG A 513 23.89 -24.03 23.13
N PRO A 514 24.24 -24.91 22.18
CA PRO A 514 23.82 -26.31 22.24
C PRO A 514 24.21 -26.97 23.57
N GLY A 515 23.23 -27.57 24.26
CA GLY A 515 23.44 -28.26 25.53
C GLY A 515 23.34 -27.39 26.80
N ALA A 516 23.06 -26.09 26.67
CA ALA A 516 22.80 -25.24 27.84
C ALA A 516 21.50 -25.65 28.56
N THR A 517 21.49 -25.62 29.89
CA THR A 517 20.29 -25.89 30.69
C THR A 517 19.26 -24.78 30.50
N SER A 518 17.99 -25.14 30.30
CA SER A 518 16.92 -24.13 30.23
C SER A 518 16.76 -23.42 31.58
N VAL A 519 16.52 -22.12 31.53
CA VAL A 519 16.40 -21.23 32.69
C VAL A 519 15.00 -20.66 32.71
N SER A 520 14.36 -20.52 33.88
CA SER A 520 13.00 -19.92 33.95
C SER A 520 13.02 -18.44 33.56
N PRO A 521 11.87 -17.86 33.14
CA PRO A 521 11.78 -16.43 32.85
C PRO A 521 12.22 -15.55 34.02
N GLU A 522 11.86 -15.90 35.26
CA GLU A 522 12.23 -15.15 36.47
C GLU A 522 13.74 -15.14 36.70
N ALA A 523 14.39 -16.27 36.47
CA ALA A 523 15.84 -16.39 36.60
C ALA A 523 16.58 -15.64 35.50
N GLU A 524 16.03 -15.55 34.29
CA GLU A 524 16.56 -14.70 33.21
C GLU A 524 16.41 -13.22 33.55
N ILE A 525 15.22 -12.79 34.02
CA ILE A 525 14.96 -11.43 34.51
C ILE A 525 15.96 -11.04 35.60
N ALA A 526 16.20 -11.93 36.57
CA ALA A 526 17.13 -11.71 37.67
C ALA A 526 18.59 -11.54 37.22
N ARG A 527 18.94 -11.98 36.00
CA ARG A 527 20.27 -11.81 35.41
C ARG A 527 20.40 -10.49 34.63
N VAL A 528 19.39 -10.14 33.84
CA VAL A 528 19.47 -8.99 32.93
C VAL A 528 19.07 -7.66 33.59
N VAL A 529 17.98 -7.64 34.35
CA VAL A 529 17.41 -6.39 34.89
C VAL A 529 18.36 -5.64 35.82
N PRO A 530 19.04 -6.29 36.79
CA PRO A 530 19.98 -5.59 37.67
C PRO A 530 21.14 -4.95 36.89
N THR A 531 21.62 -5.62 35.85
CA THR A 531 22.71 -5.11 34.99
C THR A 531 22.26 -3.86 34.24
N ILE A 532 21.06 -3.89 33.63
CA ILE A 532 20.48 -2.75 32.92
C ILE A 532 20.32 -1.55 33.87
N ARG A 533 19.75 -1.77 35.06
CA ARG A 533 19.57 -0.71 36.07
C ARG A 533 20.90 -0.10 36.50
N ALA A 534 21.90 -0.93 36.80
CA ALA A 534 23.22 -0.45 37.20
C ALA A 534 23.89 0.40 36.11
N ILE A 535 23.73 0.03 34.82
CA ILE A 535 24.23 0.84 33.69
C ILE A 535 23.55 2.21 33.67
N ARG A 536 22.22 2.25 33.83
CA ARG A 536 21.44 3.50 33.84
C ARG A 536 21.73 4.38 35.06
N GLU A 537 21.84 3.79 36.25
CA GLU A 537 22.22 4.47 37.49
C GLU A 537 23.64 5.06 37.42
N ALA A 538 24.54 4.41 36.67
CA ALA A 538 25.87 4.94 36.37
C ALA A 538 25.86 6.13 35.38
N GLY A 539 24.68 6.59 34.93
CA GLY A 539 24.52 7.72 34.01
C GLY A 539 24.82 7.39 32.54
N ILE A 540 24.96 6.11 32.19
CA ILE A 540 25.32 5.67 30.85
C ILE A 540 24.06 5.66 29.97
N LYS A 541 24.09 6.43 28.88
CA LYS A 541 22.94 6.66 27.98
C LYS A 541 22.99 5.91 26.65
N ILE A 542 24.01 5.09 26.41
CA ILE A 542 24.08 4.26 25.19
C ILE A 542 22.83 3.39 25.06
N PRO A 543 22.29 3.16 23.84
CA PRO A 543 21.25 2.18 23.64
C PRO A 543 21.62 0.81 24.22
N ILE A 544 20.63 0.14 24.81
CA ILE A 544 20.75 -1.23 25.32
C ILE A 544 19.73 -2.09 24.60
N SER A 545 20.19 -3.16 23.99
CA SER A 545 19.41 -4.29 23.50
C SER A 545 19.36 -5.39 24.56
N VAL A 546 18.21 -6.03 24.72
CA VAL A 546 18.07 -7.25 25.51
C VAL A 546 18.00 -8.46 24.57
N ASP A 547 18.95 -9.39 24.71
CA ASP A 547 18.98 -10.66 23.97
C ASP A 547 18.07 -11.67 24.67
N THR A 548 16.80 -11.71 24.22
CA THR A 548 15.76 -12.60 24.76
C THR A 548 14.69 -12.90 23.72
N PHE A 549 14.10 -14.09 23.82
CA PHE A 549 12.96 -14.53 23.00
C PHE A 549 11.64 -14.52 23.78
N ARG A 550 11.65 -14.03 25.02
CA ARG A 550 10.51 -14.03 25.95
C ARG A 550 9.93 -12.62 26.12
N GLY A 551 8.61 -12.51 25.99
CA GLY A 551 7.90 -11.24 26.12
C GLY A 551 8.00 -10.66 27.53
N GLU A 552 7.81 -11.48 28.56
CA GLU A 552 7.89 -11.06 29.97
C GLU A 552 9.30 -10.56 30.36
N VAL A 553 10.36 -11.17 29.81
CA VAL A 553 11.75 -10.72 30.01
C VAL A 553 11.99 -9.41 29.26
N ALA A 554 11.55 -9.32 28.00
CA ALA A 554 11.67 -8.12 27.18
C ALA A 554 10.98 -6.92 27.85
N ARG A 555 9.75 -7.09 28.34
CA ARG A 555 9.01 -6.06 29.09
C ARG A 555 9.78 -5.61 30.33
N ALA A 556 10.26 -6.55 31.14
CA ALA A 556 11.00 -6.25 32.36
C ALA A 556 12.30 -5.47 32.04
N ALA A 557 13.00 -5.84 30.98
CA ALA A 557 14.22 -5.18 30.53
C ALA A 557 13.95 -3.76 29.99
N LEU A 558 12.93 -3.57 29.13
CA LEU A 558 12.52 -2.26 28.62
C LEU A 558 12.10 -1.33 29.76
N THR A 559 11.33 -1.84 30.72
CA THR A 559 10.95 -1.11 31.95
C THR A 559 12.17 -0.73 32.80
N ALA A 560 13.21 -1.55 32.81
CA ALA A 560 14.47 -1.28 33.51
C ALA A 560 15.36 -0.24 32.79
N GLY A 561 15.02 0.14 31.56
CA GLY A 561 15.76 1.11 30.75
C GLY A 561 16.50 0.54 29.55
N ALA A 562 16.21 -0.71 29.14
CA ALA A 562 16.58 -1.18 27.81
C ALA A 562 15.79 -0.42 26.73
N ASN A 563 16.29 -0.48 25.50
CA ASN A 563 15.78 0.26 24.37
C ASN A 563 15.30 -0.66 23.25
N TRP A 564 16.00 -1.75 23.00
CA TRP A 564 15.76 -2.67 21.88
C TRP A 564 15.51 -4.08 22.40
N ILE A 565 14.83 -4.87 21.58
CA ILE A 565 14.71 -6.32 21.74
C ILE A 565 15.58 -6.99 20.69
N ASN A 566 16.41 -7.96 21.07
CA ASN A 566 17.11 -8.84 20.15
C ASN A 566 16.57 -10.27 20.32
N ASP A 567 15.70 -10.68 19.40
CA ASP A 567 14.99 -11.95 19.47
C ASP A 567 15.61 -12.99 18.53
N VAL A 568 16.37 -13.89 19.15
CA VAL A 568 17.02 -15.02 18.48
C VAL A 568 16.06 -16.05 17.89
N ARG A 569 14.76 -15.97 18.16
CA ARG A 569 13.73 -16.89 17.64
C ARG A 569 12.67 -16.21 16.79
N ALA A 570 12.77 -14.89 16.62
CA ALA A 570 11.89 -14.08 15.79
C ALA A 570 10.40 -14.32 16.07
N GLY A 571 9.99 -14.25 17.34
CA GLY A 571 8.61 -14.33 17.80
C GLY A 571 8.09 -15.75 18.07
N ARG A 572 8.89 -16.79 17.85
CA ARG A 572 8.48 -18.19 18.09
C ARG A 572 8.40 -18.57 19.58
N GLY A 573 8.88 -17.70 20.47
CA GLY A 573 8.69 -17.86 21.91
C GLY A 573 9.61 -18.87 22.57
N GLU A 574 9.07 -19.82 23.34
CA GLU A 574 9.79 -20.89 24.04
C GLU A 574 10.13 -22.08 23.15
N TYR A 575 11.30 -22.71 23.36
CA TYR A 575 11.68 -23.90 22.59
C TYR A 575 10.70 -25.04 22.89
N ALA A 576 10.43 -25.91 21.91
CA ALA A 576 9.52 -27.04 22.13
C ALA A 576 9.99 -27.98 23.26
N SER A 577 11.29 -28.01 23.53
CA SER A 577 11.91 -28.76 24.64
C SER A 577 11.90 -28.02 25.98
N SER A 578 11.41 -26.78 26.03
CA SER A 578 11.36 -25.98 27.25
C SER A 578 10.26 -26.50 28.18
N ALA A 579 10.54 -26.56 29.47
CA ALA A 579 9.53 -26.86 30.50
C ALA A 579 8.67 -25.64 30.84
N PHE A 580 8.97 -24.47 30.24
CA PHE A 580 8.33 -23.20 30.52
C PHE A 580 7.44 -22.79 29.35
N SER A 581 6.36 -22.07 29.67
CA SER A 581 5.48 -21.43 28.70
C SER A 581 5.66 -19.92 28.76
N GLN A 582 5.62 -19.28 27.61
CA GLN A 582 5.62 -17.82 27.52
C GLN A 582 4.22 -17.28 27.81
N SER A 583 4.14 -16.23 28.62
CA SER A 583 2.85 -15.58 28.95
C SER A 583 2.51 -14.43 28.00
N GLU A 584 3.51 -13.82 27.37
CA GLU A 584 3.33 -12.62 26.54
C GLU A 584 4.02 -12.74 25.18
N SER A 585 3.32 -12.37 24.11
CA SER A 585 3.92 -12.23 22.78
C SER A 585 4.96 -11.11 22.78
N ILE A 586 6.17 -11.41 22.31
CA ILE A 586 7.24 -10.41 22.22
C ILE A 586 6.95 -9.33 21.18
N PHE A 587 6.12 -9.63 20.17
CA PHE A 587 5.66 -8.63 19.19
C PHE A 587 4.67 -7.65 19.82
N ASP A 588 3.82 -8.13 20.72
CA ASP A 588 2.87 -7.27 21.42
C ASP A 588 3.62 -6.31 22.34
N VAL A 589 4.66 -6.80 23.04
CA VAL A 589 5.58 -5.96 23.83
C VAL A 589 6.30 -4.94 22.93
N ALA A 590 6.85 -5.36 21.79
CA ALA A 590 7.54 -4.45 20.87
C ALA A 590 6.61 -3.35 20.30
N HIS A 591 5.37 -3.71 19.97
CA HIS A 591 4.34 -2.77 19.54
C HIS A 591 3.93 -1.81 20.67
N GLU A 592 3.65 -2.34 21.87
CA GLU A 592 3.24 -1.55 23.03
C GLU A 592 4.28 -0.51 23.41
N PHE A 593 5.57 -0.87 23.40
CA PHE A 593 6.66 0.07 23.70
C PHE A 593 7.08 0.92 22.50
N GLY A 594 6.70 0.56 21.27
CA GLY A 594 7.15 1.21 20.05
C GLY A 594 8.67 1.13 19.88
N CYS A 595 9.29 0.02 20.27
CA CYS A 595 10.75 -0.13 20.31
C CYS A 595 11.32 -0.90 19.09
N PRO A 596 12.61 -0.70 18.75
CA PRO A 596 13.29 -1.55 17.78
C PRO A 596 13.36 -3.02 18.21
N ILE A 597 13.24 -3.92 17.23
CA ILE A 597 13.35 -5.36 17.41
C ILE A 597 14.19 -6.01 16.31
N VAL A 598 15.19 -6.78 16.72
CA VAL A 598 15.96 -7.67 15.83
C VAL A 598 15.24 -9.01 15.76
N LEU A 599 14.94 -9.47 14.54
CA LEU A 599 14.36 -10.77 14.28
C LEU A 599 15.43 -11.66 13.65
N MET A 600 15.94 -12.62 14.42
CA MET A 600 16.93 -13.56 13.95
C MET A 600 16.28 -14.85 13.44
N HIS A 601 16.76 -15.33 12.30
CA HIS A 601 16.39 -16.66 11.82
C HIS A 601 17.07 -17.76 12.62
N SER A 602 16.28 -18.57 13.33
CA SER A 602 16.66 -19.87 13.90
C SER A 602 15.52 -20.89 13.79
N ARG A 603 15.86 -22.18 13.89
CA ARG A 603 14.90 -23.28 14.06
C ARG A 603 15.09 -23.92 15.45
N GLU A 604 14.35 -24.99 15.76
CA GLU A 604 14.48 -25.72 17.03
C GLU A 604 15.91 -26.22 17.29
N LEU A 605 16.36 -26.16 18.55
CA LEU A 605 17.66 -26.69 18.98
C LEU A 605 17.79 -28.20 18.75
N ALA A 606 16.69 -28.94 18.84
CA ALA A 606 16.64 -30.39 18.61
C ALA A 606 16.70 -30.77 17.12
N ASN A 607 16.34 -29.85 16.22
CA ASN A 607 16.47 -30.07 14.78
C ASN A 607 17.87 -29.67 14.33
N GLN A 608 18.78 -30.66 14.30
CA GLN A 608 20.06 -30.56 13.59
C GLN A 608 19.87 -30.45 12.06
N ASP A 609 18.63 -30.35 11.57
CA ASP A 609 18.33 -30.18 10.16
C ASP A 609 18.82 -28.82 9.66
N LYS A 610 20.02 -28.88 9.08
CA LYS A 610 20.70 -27.79 8.39
C LYS A 610 20.38 -27.79 6.90
N SER A 611 19.45 -28.64 6.46
CA SER A 611 19.02 -28.72 5.07
C SER A 611 17.92 -27.70 4.79
N TYR A 612 18.04 -27.07 3.62
CA TYR A 612 17.07 -26.14 3.06
C TYR A 612 16.84 -26.62 1.63
N SER A 613 15.61 -27.01 1.30
CA SER A 613 15.25 -27.60 0.01
C SER A 613 15.60 -26.70 -1.17
N SER A 614 15.44 -25.38 -1.00
CA SER A 614 15.69 -24.35 -2.02
C SER A 614 17.05 -23.65 -1.87
N GLY A 615 17.95 -24.18 -1.02
CA GLY A 615 19.20 -23.51 -0.63
C GLY A 615 19.06 -22.63 0.61
N THR A 616 20.19 -22.34 1.27
CA THR A 616 20.19 -21.70 2.60
C THR A 616 19.62 -20.29 2.54
N LEU A 617 20.01 -19.51 1.51
CA LEU A 617 19.55 -18.14 1.36
C LEU A 617 18.03 -18.04 1.19
N GLU A 618 17.47 -18.86 0.29
CA GLU A 618 16.03 -18.82 -0.02
C GLU A 618 15.20 -19.33 1.15
N GLY A 619 15.62 -20.42 1.79
CA GLY A 619 14.91 -20.94 2.96
C GLY A 619 14.94 -19.98 4.15
N VAL A 620 16.09 -19.32 4.41
CA VAL A 620 16.17 -18.27 5.44
C VAL A 620 15.28 -17.07 5.07
N ARG A 621 15.25 -16.66 3.79
CA ARG A 621 14.40 -15.55 3.33
C ARG A 621 12.92 -15.85 3.54
N GLU A 622 12.48 -17.07 3.21
CA GLU A 622 11.08 -17.49 3.37
C GLU A 622 10.69 -17.54 4.86
N GLU A 623 11.43 -18.29 5.67
CA GLU A 623 11.12 -18.50 7.08
C GLU A 623 11.21 -17.21 7.92
N LEU A 624 12.19 -16.36 7.64
CA LEU A 624 12.31 -15.06 8.32
C LEU A 624 11.25 -14.06 7.83
N GLY A 625 10.94 -14.06 6.53
CA GLY A 625 9.89 -13.22 5.96
C GLY A 625 8.51 -13.50 6.54
N GLN A 626 8.21 -14.76 6.87
CA GLN A 626 6.99 -15.15 7.59
C GLN A 626 6.93 -14.50 8.99
N GLN A 627 8.04 -14.50 9.74
CA GLN A 627 8.08 -13.89 11.07
C GLN A 627 7.98 -12.37 11.02
N VAL A 628 8.62 -11.71 10.05
CA VAL A 628 8.46 -10.27 9.84
C VAL A 628 7.00 -9.93 9.51
N THR A 629 6.35 -10.72 8.66
CA THR A 629 4.91 -10.57 8.38
C THR A 629 4.07 -10.71 9.65
N ALA A 630 4.40 -11.65 10.53
CA ALA A 630 3.71 -11.81 11.81
C ALA A 630 3.91 -10.60 12.73
N ALA A 631 5.13 -10.07 12.85
CA ALA A 631 5.42 -8.88 13.63
C ALA A 631 4.63 -7.65 13.14
N LEU A 632 4.60 -7.41 11.82
CA LEU A 632 3.81 -6.33 11.22
C LEU A 632 2.31 -6.48 11.52
N ARG A 633 1.78 -7.71 11.45
CA ARG A 633 0.36 -8.02 11.75
C ARG A 633 0.01 -7.83 13.23
N SER A 634 0.99 -7.97 14.13
CA SER A 634 0.86 -7.62 15.57
C SER A 634 0.97 -6.12 15.84
N GLY A 635 1.20 -5.28 14.82
CA GLY A 635 1.27 -3.82 14.95
C GLY A 635 2.69 -3.26 15.08
N VAL A 636 3.73 -4.12 15.07
CA VAL A 636 5.12 -3.65 15.06
C VAL A 636 5.37 -2.85 13.79
N ARG A 637 5.91 -1.64 13.94
CA ARG A 637 6.17 -0.75 12.81
C ARG A 637 7.39 -1.25 12.02
N ARG A 638 7.34 -1.18 10.69
CA ARG A 638 8.42 -1.66 9.80
C ARG A 638 9.74 -0.96 10.07
N TRP A 639 9.70 0.33 10.36
CA TRP A 639 10.90 1.11 10.70
C TRP A 639 11.61 0.63 11.97
N ASN A 640 10.96 -0.17 12.83
CA ASN A 640 11.55 -0.74 14.04
C ASN A 640 12.13 -2.15 13.83
N ILE A 641 11.99 -2.76 12.65
CA ILE A 641 12.41 -4.15 12.44
C ILE A 641 13.82 -4.21 11.83
N ILE A 642 14.67 -5.07 12.39
CA ILE A 642 16.01 -5.41 11.87
C ILE A 642 16.06 -6.91 11.61
N ALA A 643 16.61 -7.32 10.46
CA ALA A 643 16.76 -8.74 10.11
C ALA A 643 18.14 -9.27 10.53
N ASP A 644 18.19 -10.47 11.11
CA ASP A 644 19.44 -11.21 11.31
C ASP A 644 19.33 -12.61 10.67
N PRO A 645 20.23 -12.99 9.73
CA PRO A 645 20.21 -14.32 9.12
C PRO A 645 20.47 -15.47 10.11
N GLY A 646 21.01 -15.20 11.30
CA GLY A 646 21.26 -16.18 12.36
C GLY A 646 22.45 -17.08 12.07
N TYR A 647 23.64 -16.49 11.94
CA TYR A 647 24.89 -17.23 11.71
C TYR A 647 25.16 -18.25 12.84
N GLY A 648 25.47 -19.48 12.43
CA GLY A 648 25.69 -20.62 13.33
C GLY A 648 24.42 -21.32 13.82
N PHE A 649 23.22 -20.82 13.52
CA PHE A 649 21.95 -21.42 13.93
C PHE A 649 21.28 -22.13 12.75
N SER A 650 21.06 -23.45 12.89
CA SER A 650 20.36 -24.29 11.89
C SER A 650 20.96 -24.21 10.48
N LYS A 651 22.28 -24.01 10.37
CA LYS A 651 23.01 -23.84 9.10
C LYS A 651 24.28 -24.70 9.08
N SER A 652 24.61 -25.24 7.90
CA SER A 652 25.88 -25.90 7.64
C SER A 652 27.02 -24.87 7.47
N ILE A 653 28.28 -25.33 7.42
CA ILE A 653 29.41 -24.43 7.14
C ILE A 653 29.21 -23.74 5.78
N SER A 654 28.86 -24.51 4.75
CA SER A 654 28.57 -23.98 3.41
C SER A 654 27.40 -22.98 3.42
N GLY A 655 26.34 -23.26 4.16
CA GLY A 655 25.20 -22.35 4.28
C GLY A 655 25.53 -21.03 4.99
N ASN A 656 26.38 -21.06 6.02
CA ASN A 656 26.86 -19.82 6.64
C ASN A 656 27.67 -18.97 5.65
N ILE A 657 28.56 -19.60 4.86
CA ILE A 657 29.36 -18.90 3.84
C ILE A 657 28.46 -18.35 2.72
N GLU A 658 27.44 -19.12 2.30
CA GLU A 658 26.44 -18.69 1.30
C GLU A 658 25.73 -17.40 1.74
N LEU A 659 25.33 -17.32 3.01
CA LEU A 659 24.70 -16.13 3.59
C LEU A 659 25.65 -14.95 3.70
N VAL A 660 26.92 -15.14 4.11
CA VAL A 660 27.91 -14.04 4.10
C VAL A 660 28.06 -13.47 2.68
N ARG A 661 28.18 -14.34 1.67
CA ARG A 661 28.38 -13.92 0.28
C ARG A 661 27.17 -13.17 -0.31
N ASN A 662 25.97 -13.53 0.12
CA ASN A 662 24.72 -13.04 -0.47
C ASN A 662 23.86 -12.22 0.51
N LEU A 663 24.45 -11.66 1.56
CA LEU A 663 23.70 -11.01 2.65
C LEU A 663 22.72 -9.94 2.13
N ARG A 664 23.16 -9.06 1.22
CA ARG A 664 22.29 -8.06 0.57
C ARG A 664 21.08 -8.65 -0.14
N ARG A 665 21.20 -9.84 -0.72
CA ARG A 665 20.11 -10.52 -1.46
C ARG A 665 19.02 -11.03 -0.52
N LEU A 666 19.32 -11.21 0.77
CA LEU A 666 18.32 -11.60 1.78
C LEU A 666 17.20 -10.57 1.89
N VAL A 667 17.55 -9.29 1.88
CA VAL A 667 16.64 -8.14 2.03
C VAL A 667 16.50 -7.32 0.74
N GLN A 668 16.87 -7.88 -0.42
CA GLN A 668 16.78 -7.15 -1.69
C GLN A 668 15.31 -6.83 -2.00
N PRO A 669 14.96 -5.56 -2.30
CA PRO A 669 13.60 -5.22 -2.71
C PRO A 669 13.14 -6.08 -3.90
N GLY A 670 11.91 -6.59 -3.83
CA GLY A 670 11.31 -7.46 -4.84
C GLY A 670 11.54 -8.97 -4.68
N THR A 671 12.46 -9.42 -3.80
CA THR A 671 12.64 -10.87 -3.52
C THR A 671 11.75 -11.37 -2.39
N SER A 672 11.44 -10.50 -1.43
CA SER A 672 10.45 -10.70 -0.37
C SER A 672 9.88 -9.34 0.00
N ARG A 673 8.56 -9.22 0.02
CA ARG A 673 7.89 -7.99 0.45
C ARG A 673 8.22 -7.66 1.90
N ALA A 674 8.15 -8.67 2.78
CA ALA A 674 8.34 -8.47 4.20
C ALA A 674 9.77 -8.01 4.52
N LEU A 675 10.77 -8.63 3.88
CA LEU A 675 12.19 -8.35 4.12
C LEU A 675 12.76 -7.19 3.30
N GLY A 676 12.04 -6.73 2.28
CA GLY A 676 12.52 -5.74 1.31
C GLY A 676 13.08 -4.49 1.97
N GLY A 677 14.39 -4.31 1.86
CA GLY A 677 15.15 -3.19 2.39
C GLY A 677 15.49 -3.25 3.88
N LEU A 678 15.06 -4.23 4.67
CA LEU A 678 15.30 -4.19 6.12
C LEU A 678 16.79 -4.00 6.44
N PRO A 679 17.13 -3.20 7.47
CA PRO A 679 18.49 -3.16 7.98
C PRO A 679 18.91 -4.54 8.46
N ILE A 680 20.19 -4.87 8.32
CA ILE A 680 20.71 -6.21 8.62
C ILE A 680 21.68 -6.16 9.81
N LEU A 681 21.46 -7.03 10.80
CA LEU A 681 22.42 -7.34 11.83
C LEU A 681 23.20 -8.62 11.48
N ALA A 682 24.53 -8.59 11.61
CA ALA A 682 25.40 -9.72 11.39
C ALA A 682 26.17 -10.12 12.66
N GLY A 683 25.78 -11.25 13.25
CA GLY A 683 26.46 -11.84 14.41
C GLY A 683 27.42 -12.98 14.06
N THR A 684 28.55 -12.70 13.40
CA THR A 684 29.54 -13.73 13.00
C THR A 684 30.62 -14.01 14.05
N SER A 685 30.74 -13.15 15.07
CA SER A 685 31.83 -13.18 16.05
C SER A 685 31.95 -14.51 16.80
N ARG A 686 33.16 -15.09 16.76
CA ARG A 686 33.57 -16.32 17.46
C ARG A 686 32.72 -17.57 17.14
N LYS A 687 31.91 -17.56 16.08
CA LYS A 687 31.05 -18.70 15.72
C LYS A 687 31.85 -19.97 15.38
N SER A 688 31.30 -21.13 15.68
CA SER A 688 31.97 -22.43 15.54
C SER A 688 32.36 -22.76 14.09
N TYR A 689 31.57 -22.36 13.10
CA TYR A 689 31.88 -22.61 11.69
C TYR A 689 33.21 -21.96 11.25
N LEU A 690 33.59 -20.82 11.85
CA LEU A 690 34.89 -20.19 11.62
C LEU A 690 36.03 -21.06 12.16
N GLY A 691 35.84 -21.60 13.37
CA GLY A 691 36.80 -22.53 13.98
C GLY A 691 36.97 -23.80 13.15
N SER A 692 35.89 -24.31 12.54
CA SER A 692 35.93 -25.46 11.64
C SER A 692 36.66 -25.17 10.33
N ILE A 693 36.53 -23.96 9.77
CA ILE A 693 37.28 -23.54 8.57
C ILE A 693 38.78 -23.43 8.87
N LEU A 694 39.14 -22.93 10.06
CA LEU A 694 40.53 -22.80 10.49
C LEU A 694 41.17 -24.13 10.91
N ALA A 695 40.38 -25.16 11.18
CA ALA A 695 40.87 -26.45 11.62
C ALA A 695 41.78 -27.05 10.55
N ARG A 696 43.09 -27.07 10.80
CA ARG A 696 44.08 -27.67 9.90
C ARG A 696 44.20 -29.15 10.23
N SER A 697 43.89 -30.03 9.29
CA SER A 697 44.23 -31.45 9.44
C SER A 697 45.75 -31.57 9.55
N LYS A 698 46.22 -32.13 10.66
CA LYS A 698 47.58 -32.64 10.79
C LYS A 698 47.49 -34.15 10.62
N ASP A 699 48.27 -34.69 9.71
CA ASP A 699 48.48 -36.13 9.56
C ASP A 699 47.20 -36.97 9.35
N GLY A 700 46.24 -36.45 8.58
CA GLY A 700 45.06 -37.21 8.15
C GLY A 700 44.01 -37.47 9.23
N GLN A 701 44.12 -36.87 10.41
CA GLN A 701 43.05 -36.87 11.42
C GLN A 701 42.15 -35.65 11.26
N ASP A 702 40.86 -35.82 11.58
CA ASP A 702 39.89 -34.73 11.67
C ASP A 702 40.31 -33.76 12.78
N ALA A 703 40.65 -32.53 12.41
CA ALA A 703 41.06 -31.51 13.36
C ALA A 703 39.85 -30.92 14.09
N ALA A 704 39.93 -30.85 15.41
CA ALA A 704 38.93 -30.16 16.22
C ALA A 704 38.85 -28.66 15.82
N PRO A 705 37.65 -28.04 15.87
CA PRO A 705 37.51 -26.61 15.59
C PRO A 705 38.38 -25.76 16.52
N VAL A 706 39.09 -24.77 15.96
CA VAL A 706 39.91 -23.81 16.73
C VAL A 706 39.08 -23.19 17.87
N PRO A 707 39.58 -23.02 19.11
CA PRO A 707 38.83 -22.46 20.23
C PRO A 707 38.27 -21.05 19.97
N ALA A 708 37.16 -20.68 20.65
CA ALA A 708 36.45 -19.42 20.39
C ALA A 708 37.33 -18.15 20.52
N LYS A 709 38.25 -18.11 21.48
CA LYS A 709 39.16 -16.96 21.71
C LYS A 709 40.18 -16.76 20.59
N GLU A 710 40.53 -17.83 19.88
CA GLU A 710 41.55 -17.81 18.82
C GLU A 710 40.95 -17.48 17.44
N ARG A 711 39.63 -17.20 17.36
CA ARG A 711 38.91 -16.91 16.11
C ARG A 711 38.84 -15.42 15.78
N GLU A 712 39.63 -14.56 16.41
CA GLU A 712 39.50 -13.10 16.26
C GLU A 712 39.78 -12.63 14.82
N TRP A 713 40.86 -13.11 14.19
CA TRP A 713 41.17 -12.77 12.79
C TRP A 713 40.17 -13.37 11.78
N ALA A 714 39.64 -14.57 12.06
CA ALA A 714 38.56 -15.13 11.25
C ALA A 714 37.26 -14.34 11.43
N THR A 715 37.02 -13.80 12.63
CA THR A 715 35.92 -12.86 12.88
C THR A 715 36.11 -11.58 12.08
N ALA A 716 37.31 -10.99 12.09
CA ALA A 716 37.63 -9.80 11.28
C ALA A 716 37.30 -10.03 9.79
N ALA A 717 37.73 -11.17 9.23
CA ALA A 717 37.44 -11.52 7.85
C ALA A 717 35.93 -11.65 7.57
N ALA A 718 35.19 -12.31 8.46
CA ALA A 718 33.74 -12.47 8.31
C ALA A 718 32.98 -11.14 8.45
N VAL A 719 33.35 -10.31 9.43
CA VAL A 719 32.80 -8.96 9.64
C VAL A 719 33.02 -8.09 8.41
N THR A 720 34.25 -8.04 7.90
CA THR A 720 34.59 -7.29 6.67
C THR A 720 33.72 -7.71 5.49
N ALA A 721 33.56 -9.03 5.28
CA ALA A 721 32.73 -9.56 4.20
C ALA A 721 31.24 -9.25 4.39
N CYS A 722 30.72 -9.28 5.62
CA CYS A 722 29.35 -8.89 5.93
C CYS A 722 29.11 -7.40 5.66
N ILE A 723 30.06 -6.52 6.01
CA ILE A 723 29.99 -5.07 5.73
C ILE A 723 29.97 -4.82 4.22
N GLN A 724 30.88 -5.45 3.47
CA GLN A 724 30.86 -5.41 2.01
C GLN A 724 29.51 -5.86 1.43
N ALA A 725 28.92 -6.89 2.03
CA ALA A 725 27.62 -7.43 1.64
C ALA A 725 26.42 -6.65 2.21
N GLY A 726 26.63 -5.50 2.85
CA GLY A 726 25.59 -4.57 3.28
C GLY A 726 25.06 -4.74 4.70
N ALA A 727 25.80 -5.37 5.61
CA ALA A 727 25.43 -5.41 7.03
C ALA A 727 25.44 -3.99 7.64
N ASP A 728 24.34 -3.61 8.29
CA ASP A 728 24.19 -2.31 8.96
C ASP A 728 24.63 -2.34 10.41
N VAL A 729 24.51 -3.48 11.07
CA VAL A 729 24.94 -3.69 12.45
C VAL A 729 25.82 -4.93 12.51
N VAL A 730 26.93 -4.88 13.25
CA VAL A 730 27.76 -6.06 13.51
C VAL A 730 27.82 -6.33 15.01
N ARG A 731 27.51 -7.57 15.40
CA ARG A 731 27.48 -8.00 16.79
C ARG A 731 28.75 -8.76 17.15
N VAL A 732 29.53 -8.24 18.10
CA VAL A 732 30.87 -8.73 18.41
C VAL A 732 31.13 -8.86 19.91
N HIS A 733 32.12 -9.69 20.25
CA HIS A 733 32.62 -9.84 21.62
C HIS A 733 33.78 -8.89 21.92
N ASN A 734 34.71 -8.74 20.96
CA ASN A 734 35.90 -7.88 21.08
C ASN A 734 35.67 -6.56 20.33
N VAL A 735 35.25 -5.54 21.07
CA VAL A 735 34.90 -4.22 20.52
C VAL A 735 36.14 -3.51 19.98
N GLU A 736 37.23 -3.53 20.76
CA GLU A 736 38.50 -2.87 20.39
C GLU A 736 39.01 -3.35 19.04
N ALA A 737 39.17 -4.67 18.87
CA ALA A 737 39.71 -5.21 17.63
C ALA A 737 38.79 -4.98 16.43
N MET A 738 37.47 -5.08 16.63
CA MET A 738 36.51 -4.98 15.52
C MET A 738 36.23 -3.54 15.11
N ARG A 739 36.42 -2.55 16.00
CA ARG A 739 36.29 -1.12 15.67
C ARG A 739 37.16 -0.73 14.47
N ASP A 740 38.43 -1.12 14.48
CA ASP A 740 39.37 -0.76 13.41
C ASP A 740 39.03 -1.48 12.10
N VAL A 741 38.59 -2.74 12.18
CA VAL A 741 38.11 -3.52 11.04
C VAL A 741 36.90 -2.83 10.39
N ILE A 742 35.94 -2.39 11.19
CA ILE A 742 34.74 -1.68 10.73
C ILE A 742 35.11 -0.35 10.09
N ALA A 743 35.98 0.44 10.74
CA ALA A 743 36.39 1.75 10.22
C ALA A 743 37.03 1.64 8.83
N VAL A 744 37.91 0.66 8.63
CA VAL A 744 38.54 0.41 7.32
C VAL A 744 37.51 -0.12 6.32
N ALA A 745 36.68 -1.09 6.70
CA ALA A 745 35.66 -1.66 5.82
C ALA A 745 34.64 -0.61 5.36
N ASP A 746 34.17 0.25 6.27
CA ASP A 746 33.28 1.36 5.94
C ASP A 746 33.95 2.32 4.96
N LYS A 747 35.22 2.70 5.13
CA LYS A 747 35.91 3.56 4.16
C LYS A 747 36.05 2.91 2.77
N ILE A 748 36.10 1.58 2.69
CA ILE A 748 36.16 0.85 1.41
C ILE A 748 34.79 0.82 0.70
N TRP A 749 33.69 0.55 1.43
CA TRP A 749 32.39 0.23 0.81
C TRP A 749 31.26 1.22 1.09
N ARG A 750 31.36 2.02 2.15
CA ARG A 750 30.40 3.07 2.48
C ARG A 750 30.99 4.41 2.08
N SER A 751 30.60 4.90 0.91
CA SER A 751 30.95 6.26 0.47
C SER A 751 30.30 7.27 1.41
N GLY A 752 31.09 7.88 2.29
CA GLY A 752 30.67 9.05 3.05
C GLY A 752 30.25 10.14 2.07
N SER A 753 29.03 10.64 2.19
CA SER A 753 28.63 11.89 1.55
C SER A 753 29.33 13.02 2.32
N GLY A 754 30.62 13.27 2.07
CA GLY A 754 31.28 14.41 2.69
C GLY A 754 32.80 14.58 2.59
N ASP A 755 33.61 13.52 2.43
CA ASP A 755 35.07 13.68 2.55
C ASP A 755 35.81 13.10 1.34
N ASP A 756 35.72 13.81 0.22
CA ASP A 756 36.79 13.88 -0.79
C ASP A 756 37.65 15.12 -0.47
N GLU A 757 38.63 14.94 0.42
CA GLU A 757 39.88 15.72 0.46
C GLU A 757 41.06 14.82 0.10
#